data_AF-A0AA88I476-F1
#
_entry.id   AF-A0AA88I476-F1
#
_cell.length_a   1.000
_cell.length_b   1.000
_cell.length_c   1.000
_cell.angle_alpha   90.00
_cell.angle_beta   90.00
_cell.angle_gamma   90.00
#
_symmetry.space_group_name_H-M   'P 1'
#
loop_
_entity.id
_entity.type
_entity.pdbx_description
1 polymer ?
#
loop_
_entity_poly.entity_id
_entity_poly.type
_entity_poly.pdbx_seq_one_letter_code
_entity_poly.pdbx_strand_id
1 'polypeptide(L)'
;NFNSRFEKMNFDHYLSSILFFYIVIEGIQCNYCSIEDENCKRSDLGLLNHGKEYKFHVDFTSRSRLSSQESFGTGFQLEGELLVTSHYDTLEFQLSGIDKSFSRAADGDLFPSQLLLPFAVEVSQGKFQNLSFHSDDSLWSKNLKKGISSVFQLESSSLVGPDYGKIMEQHIFGTCEATFVRSSGILVKHVLTSTCNDFPKNQFRLWGTFGCPFEQQESIYETNEVIYSFADSDYQSLILIEVKSSIALQLFQPQGTTVENIVSGKFRLVEVREIGSVKQESISLGIKESLRFTFTRSLPGVTESFDQTETEDTYFTTLTGVEQQKLQKLIYDGLAVISQSENILPEEENFLNGDTYVQLQNLASRLDLESLRNIYQKIRLDGNVRRLFIQIVQTSGSNPSALFLMETINNATITWLDSQRAMSYFPYYLRTPNEFLLRKYAEFLDRQWLDSEGQEHKINKWSFWHSLAHLIHVTCGSGSCSAGYEDEMGQKLLSLFKDSTNPGDQVAALIALRNARIPTTFEPIREAVLDKSLDGSVRFYGLNALKNIGTKMPHRSKLVPLCFSIFTDPTEPTDLRIMAFAGILYTRPSPAEIDVLISFVVREDNREIRSAAIATMRSFAYSKNPCVVAACRNIKYLLRDRLKRIKSSPFLSNNLYTDFTNLGYGFSGSFQISPLYEKDPDEFTYAFRSDYKLSDNYYLPIEVFLRFRGYSNMTKRLQGETSGAFRFEMHCVYRGYVIMYLYFNEKDFESDKVKFVLLLLFYESIFFYFGNMLCFNCF
;
A
#
# COMPACT_ATOMS: atom_id res chain seq x y z
N ASN A 1 -19.77 44.74 -37.40
CA ASN A 1 -18.98 43.52 -37.72
C ASN A 1 -17.97 43.23 -36.65
N PHE A 2 -18.11 42.20 -35.81
CA PHE A 2 -19.32 41.68 -35.15
C PHE A 2 -18.80 41.19 -33.78
N ASN A 3 -19.43 41.57 -32.68
CA ASN A 3 -18.70 41.85 -31.44
C ASN A 3 -19.30 41.16 -30.20
N SER A 4 -18.43 40.76 -29.26
CA SER A 4 -18.64 40.63 -27.79
C SER A 4 -19.83 39.78 -27.27
N ARG A 5 -19.59 38.70 -26.49
CA ARG A 5 -19.52 38.63 -25.00
C ARG A 5 -20.86 38.40 -24.28
N PHE A 6 -20.80 37.54 -23.23
CA PHE A 6 -21.67 37.55 -22.02
C PHE A 6 -23.17 37.20 -22.29
N GLU A 7 -24.05 36.79 -21.36
CA GLU A 7 -23.94 36.46 -19.93
C GLU A 7 -25.02 35.44 -19.47
N LYS A 8 -25.06 35.17 -18.16
CA LYS A 8 -26.00 34.32 -17.39
C LYS A 8 -27.49 34.69 -17.55
N MET A 9 -28.37 33.69 -17.38
CA MET A 9 -29.59 33.63 -16.52
C MET A 9 -30.39 32.38 -16.96
N ASN A 10 -30.64 31.31 -16.20
CA ASN A 10 -30.98 31.05 -14.79
C ASN A 10 -32.48 31.22 -14.44
N PHE A 11 -33.11 30.09 -14.08
CA PHE A 11 -34.37 29.88 -13.36
C PHE A 11 -35.74 30.21 -14.02
N ASP A 12 -36.50 29.13 -14.26
CA ASP A 12 -37.81 28.83 -13.65
C ASP A 12 -38.87 29.95 -13.53
N HIS A 13 -40.06 29.75 -14.11
CA HIS A 13 -41.14 28.91 -13.55
C HIS A 13 -42.54 29.32 -14.08
N TYR A 14 -43.37 28.29 -14.33
CA TYR A 14 -44.82 28.23 -14.12
C TYR A 14 -45.84 28.82 -15.11
N LEU A 15 -46.62 27.86 -15.65
CA LEU A 15 -48.08 27.85 -15.86
C LEU A 15 -48.70 28.96 -16.73
N SER A 16 -49.41 28.63 -17.81
CA SER A 16 -50.61 27.79 -17.75
C SER A 16 -51.21 27.59 -19.15
N SER A 17 -51.89 26.45 -19.35
CA SER A 17 -53.26 26.33 -19.93
C SER A 17 -53.59 26.99 -21.30
N ILE A 18 -54.29 26.37 -22.25
CA ILE A 18 -54.89 25.02 -22.36
C ILE A 18 -55.36 24.82 -23.83
N LEU A 19 -55.47 23.58 -24.32
CA LEU A 19 -56.12 23.13 -25.57
C LEU A 19 -55.92 23.96 -26.88
N PHE A 20 -55.35 23.32 -27.90
CA PHE A 20 -56.17 22.93 -29.07
C PHE A 20 -55.64 21.63 -29.70
N PHE A 21 -56.52 20.89 -30.36
CA PHE A 21 -56.42 19.44 -30.56
C PHE A 21 -56.00 19.03 -32.00
N TYR A 22 -55.56 17.76 -32.11
CA TYR A 22 -55.69 16.82 -33.25
C TYR A 22 -54.63 16.73 -34.37
N ILE A 23 -54.28 15.45 -34.67
CA ILE A 23 -53.54 14.89 -35.83
C ILE A 23 -52.02 15.19 -35.79
N VAL A 24 -51.10 14.23 -35.60
CA VAL A 24 -51.07 12.79 -35.98
C VAL A 24 -50.69 11.90 -34.78
N ILE A 25 -51.45 10.82 -34.53
CA ILE A 25 -51.01 9.68 -33.71
C ILE A 25 -51.10 8.41 -34.57
N GLU A 26 -49.96 8.00 -35.12
CA GLU A 26 -49.61 6.60 -35.36
C GLU A 26 -48.14 6.45 -34.93
N GLY A 27 -47.80 5.32 -34.27
CA GLY A 27 -46.41 4.96 -33.99
C GLY A 27 -45.92 4.98 -32.53
N ILE A 28 -46.77 5.28 -31.53
CA ILE A 28 -46.44 5.05 -30.12
C ILE A 28 -47.59 4.33 -29.42
N GLN A 29 -47.57 3.00 -29.43
CA GLN A 29 -48.32 2.19 -28.46
C GLN A 29 -47.60 2.28 -27.11
N CYS A 30 -48.03 3.24 -26.28
CA CYS A 30 -47.80 3.13 -24.84
C CYS A 30 -48.70 2.01 -24.30
N ASN A 31 -48.13 0.82 -24.09
CA ASN A 31 -48.81 -0.28 -23.40
C ASN A 31 -49.01 0.08 -21.91
N TYR A 32 -50.11 0.75 -21.60
CA TYR A 32 -50.69 0.70 -20.25
C TYR A 32 -51.33 -0.69 -20.07
N CYS A 33 -50.62 -1.61 -19.43
CA CYS A 33 -51.17 -2.94 -19.14
C CYS A 33 -52.32 -2.87 -18.13
N SER A 34 -53.45 -3.47 -18.50
CA SER A 34 -54.52 -3.82 -17.57
C SER A 34 -54.16 -5.06 -16.76
N ILE A 35 -54.68 -5.13 -15.53
CA ILE A 35 -54.32 -6.11 -14.47
C ILE A 35 -54.60 -7.59 -14.83
N GLU A 36 -55.30 -7.86 -15.93
CA GLU A 36 -55.78 -9.19 -16.34
C GLU A 36 -54.92 -9.89 -17.41
N ASP A 37 -53.86 -9.26 -17.92
CA ASP A 37 -53.04 -9.81 -19.01
C ASP A 37 -51.90 -10.71 -18.48
N GLU A 38 -52.01 -12.04 -18.65
CA GLU A 38 -51.00 -13.01 -18.16
C GLU A 38 -49.61 -12.79 -18.78
N ASN A 39 -49.54 -12.25 -20.00
CA ASN A 39 -48.28 -11.90 -20.64
C ASN A 39 -47.61 -10.65 -20.04
N CYS A 40 -48.36 -9.78 -19.35
CA CYS A 40 -47.79 -8.59 -18.72
C CYS A 40 -47.39 -8.82 -17.25
N LYS A 41 -47.91 -9.85 -16.58
CA LYS A 41 -47.32 -10.38 -15.31
C LYS A 41 -45.89 -10.90 -15.48
N ARG A 42 -45.43 -11.08 -16.72
CA ARG A 42 -44.13 -11.65 -17.08
C ARG A 42 -42.97 -10.65 -17.04
N SER A 43 -43.23 -9.34 -17.08
CA SER A 43 -42.17 -8.32 -17.11
C SER A 43 -41.44 -8.10 -15.78
N ASP A 44 -41.98 -8.61 -14.67
CA ASP A 44 -41.35 -8.54 -13.34
C ASP A 44 -40.58 -9.82 -12.95
N LEU A 45 -40.68 -10.90 -13.75
CA LEU A 45 -40.07 -12.19 -13.43
C LEU A 45 -38.55 -12.15 -13.53
N GLY A 46 -37.87 -12.49 -12.44
CA GLY A 46 -36.46 -12.85 -12.44
C GLY A 46 -36.22 -14.29 -12.91
N LEU A 47 -35.12 -14.90 -12.44
CA LEU A 47 -34.69 -16.24 -12.82
C LEU A 47 -35.68 -17.39 -12.48
N LEU A 48 -36.58 -17.19 -11.52
CA LEU A 48 -37.50 -18.20 -10.99
C LEU A 48 -38.95 -17.70 -11.01
N ASN A 49 -39.89 -18.59 -11.35
CA ASN A 49 -41.33 -18.28 -11.32
C ASN A 49 -41.88 -18.28 -9.89
N HIS A 50 -42.70 -17.26 -9.57
CA HIS A 50 -43.40 -17.10 -8.29
C HIS A 50 -44.35 -18.26 -7.97
N GLY A 51 -44.61 -18.45 -6.67
CA GLY A 51 -45.52 -19.47 -6.16
C GLY A 51 -44.94 -20.88 -6.18
N LYS A 52 -43.62 -21.02 -6.40
CA LYS A 52 -42.96 -22.33 -6.54
C LYS A 52 -41.78 -22.50 -5.60
N GLU A 53 -41.62 -23.72 -5.14
CA GLU A 53 -40.48 -24.23 -4.37
C GLU A 53 -39.58 -25.01 -5.34
N TYR A 54 -38.30 -24.64 -5.40
CA TYR A 54 -37.29 -25.25 -6.26
C TYR A 54 -36.26 -25.96 -5.39
N LYS A 55 -36.02 -27.24 -5.67
CA LYS A 55 -34.96 -28.01 -5.03
C LYS A 55 -33.78 -28.17 -5.97
N PHE A 56 -32.65 -27.58 -5.62
CA PHE A 56 -31.38 -27.75 -6.32
C PHE A 56 -30.47 -28.72 -5.57
N HIS A 57 -29.75 -29.56 -6.29
CA HIS A 57 -28.55 -30.21 -5.78
C HIS A 57 -27.35 -29.33 -6.12
N VAL A 58 -26.52 -29.06 -5.11
CA VAL A 58 -25.42 -28.10 -5.16
C VAL A 58 -24.09 -28.81 -4.92
N ASP A 59 -23.14 -28.56 -5.81
CA ASP A 59 -21.74 -28.98 -5.68
C ASP A 59 -20.87 -27.73 -5.87
N PHE A 60 -20.07 -27.37 -4.87
CA PHE A 60 -19.23 -26.17 -4.85
C PHE A 60 -17.82 -26.51 -4.41
N THR A 61 -16.83 -26.04 -5.15
CA THR A 61 -15.41 -26.17 -4.84
C THR A 61 -14.73 -24.80 -4.80
N SER A 62 -13.84 -24.59 -3.84
CA SER A 62 -12.83 -23.52 -3.87
C SER A 62 -11.45 -24.15 -3.74
N ARG A 63 -10.53 -23.79 -4.64
CA ARG A 63 -9.16 -24.31 -4.69
C ARG A 63 -8.15 -23.19 -4.91
N SER A 64 -7.22 -23.05 -3.99
CA SER A 64 -6.02 -22.23 -4.13
C SER A 64 -4.88 -23.06 -4.71
N ARG A 65 -4.25 -22.58 -5.79
CA ARG A 65 -3.18 -23.29 -6.52
C ARG A 65 -2.19 -22.30 -7.15
N LEU A 66 -1.07 -22.84 -7.66
CA LEU A 66 -0.22 -22.12 -8.61
C LEU A 66 -0.72 -22.41 -10.03
N SER A 67 -0.80 -21.41 -10.91
CA SER A 67 -1.26 -21.60 -12.30
C SER A 67 -0.40 -22.61 -13.08
N SER A 68 0.88 -22.72 -12.75
CA SER A 68 1.83 -23.67 -13.34
C SER A 68 1.73 -25.11 -12.80
N GLN A 69 0.90 -25.38 -11.78
CA GLN A 69 0.78 -26.69 -11.13
C GLN A 69 -0.68 -27.06 -10.87
N GLU A 70 -1.43 -27.32 -11.94
CA GLU A 70 -2.88 -27.58 -11.86
C GLU A 70 -3.28 -28.74 -10.93
N SER A 71 -2.41 -29.74 -10.76
CA SER A 71 -2.62 -30.91 -9.90
C SER A 71 -2.33 -30.68 -8.42
N PHE A 72 -1.76 -29.53 -8.04
CA PHE A 72 -1.36 -29.22 -6.67
C PHE A 72 -2.06 -27.95 -6.17
N GLY A 73 -3.14 -28.15 -5.41
CA GLY A 73 -3.86 -27.08 -4.74
C GLY A 73 -4.44 -27.54 -3.41
N THR A 74 -4.79 -26.58 -2.56
CA THR A 74 -5.52 -26.79 -1.30
C THR A 74 -6.86 -26.08 -1.37
N GLY A 75 -7.85 -26.61 -0.66
CA GLY A 75 -9.23 -26.17 -0.85
C GLY A 75 -10.25 -27.11 -0.24
N PHE A 76 -11.50 -26.66 -0.27
CA PHE A 76 -12.67 -27.36 0.28
C PHE A 76 -13.72 -27.58 -0.81
N GLN A 77 -14.56 -28.59 -0.58
CA GLN A 77 -15.76 -28.86 -1.35
C GLN A 77 -16.96 -28.95 -0.40
N LEU A 78 -18.08 -28.37 -0.83
CA LEU A 78 -19.39 -28.45 -0.20
C LEU A 78 -20.34 -29.10 -1.21
N GLU A 79 -20.96 -30.20 -0.83
CA GLU A 79 -21.98 -30.89 -1.62
C GLU A 79 -23.26 -30.97 -0.79
N GLY A 80 -24.43 -30.82 -1.39
CA GLY A 80 -25.70 -30.92 -0.67
C GLY A 80 -26.90 -30.46 -1.48
N GLU A 81 -27.89 -29.92 -0.78
CA GLU A 81 -29.16 -29.47 -1.35
C GLU A 81 -29.42 -28.00 -0.98
N LEU A 82 -30.05 -27.26 -1.91
CA LEU A 82 -30.53 -25.90 -1.71
C LEU A 82 -32.01 -25.84 -2.09
N LEU A 83 -32.85 -25.52 -1.12
CA LEU A 83 -34.25 -25.18 -1.33
C LEU A 83 -34.36 -23.69 -1.61
N VAL A 84 -35.11 -23.30 -2.64
CA VAL A 84 -35.40 -21.91 -2.97
C VAL A 84 -36.91 -21.73 -3.14
N THR A 85 -37.52 -20.92 -2.28
CA THR A 85 -38.96 -20.66 -2.24
C THR A 85 -39.22 -19.28 -2.87
N SER A 86 -39.97 -19.24 -3.97
CA SER A 86 -40.22 -18.01 -4.73
C SER A 86 -41.57 -17.40 -4.38
N HIS A 87 -41.55 -16.26 -3.69
CA HIS A 87 -42.71 -15.39 -3.46
C HIS A 87 -42.71 -14.24 -4.48
N TYR A 88 -43.70 -13.35 -4.43
CA TYR A 88 -43.88 -12.26 -5.40
C TYR A 88 -42.71 -11.26 -5.44
N ASP A 89 -42.16 -10.89 -4.29
CA ASP A 89 -41.11 -9.87 -4.13
C ASP A 89 -39.86 -10.42 -3.41
N THR A 90 -39.88 -11.70 -3.03
CA THR A 90 -38.92 -12.30 -2.10
C THR A 90 -38.55 -13.71 -2.54
N LEU A 91 -37.26 -14.03 -2.53
CA LEU A 91 -36.74 -15.39 -2.64
C LEU A 91 -36.21 -15.83 -1.26
N GLU A 92 -36.76 -16.89 -0.69
CA GLU A 92 -36.22 -17.52 0.52
C GLU A 92 -35.33 -18.70 0.14
N PHE A 93 -34.23 -18.89 0.85
CA PHE A 93 -33.19 -19.88 0.59
C PHE A 93 -32.89 -20.67 1.86
N GLN A 94 -32.77 -22.00 1.74
CA GLN A 94 -32.33 -22.87 2.83
C GLN A 94 -31.44 -24.00 2.30
N LEU A 95 -30.26 -24.17 2.90
CA LEU A 95 -29.38 -25.31 2.62
C LEU A 95 -29.74 -26.51 3.50
N SER A 96 -29.67 -27.72 2.94
CA SER A 96 -29.86 -28.98 3.64
C SER A 96 -28.87 -30.05 3.17
N GLY A 97 -28.62 -31.06 4.01
CA GLY A 97 -27.79 -32.22 3.62
C GLY A 97 -26.36 -31.87 3.19
N ILE A 98 -25.70 -30.91 3.83
CA ILE A 98 -24.35 -30.47 3.45
C ILE A 98 -23.29 -31.50 3.90
N ASP A 99 -22.77 -32.27 2.95
CA ASP A 99 -21.54 -33.04 3.07
C ASP A 99 -20.31 -32.19 2.69
N LYS A 100 -19.14 -32.58 3.22
CA LYS A 100 -17.91 -31.79 3.13
C LYS A 100 -16.70 -32.66 2.85
N SER A 101 -15.82 -32.18 1.98
CA SER A 101 -14.48 -32.76 1.87
C SER A 101 -13.42 -31.67 1.80
N PHE A 102 -12.27 -31.92 2.45
CA PHE A 102 -11.08 -31.08 2.38
C PHE A 102 -10.00 -31.82 1.60
N SER A 103 -9.42 -31.16 0.60
CA SER A 103 -8.41 -31.76 -0.28
C SER A 103 -7.09 -32.12 0.43
N ARG A 104 -6.82 -31.52 1.60
CA ARG A 104 -5.85 -31.89 2.65
C ARG A 104 -6.39 -31.33 3.96
N ALA A 105 -6.55 -32.17 4.98
CA ALA A 105 -7.30 -31.82 6.19
C ALA A 105 -6.51 -30.93 7.18
N ALA A 106 -7.24 -30.04 7.85
CA ALA A 106 -7.03 -29.72 9.25
C ALA A 106 -8.34 -30.08 9.97
N ASP A 107 -8.28 -31.00 10.93
CA ASP A 107 -9.48 -31.47 11.63
C ASP A 107 -10.09 -30.34 12.48
N GLY A 108 -11.34 -29.99 12.21
CA GLY A 108 -12.06 -28.94 12.92
C GLY A 108 -13.56 -28.86 12.55
N ASP A 109 -14.43 -29.19 13.50
CA ASP A 109 -15.90 -29.28 13.38
C ASP A 109 -16.64 -27.92 13.22
N LEU A 110 -16.01 -26.92 12.60
CA LEU A 110 -16.35 -25.50 12.83
C LEU A 110 -17.51 -24.91 12.01
N PHE A 111 -18.09 -25.64 11.06
CA PHE A 111 -18.88 -25.04 9.97
C PHE A 111 -20.29 -25.62 9.63
N PRO A 112 -20.96 -26.55 10.35
CA PRO A 112 -22.28 -27.04 9.89
C PRO A 112 -23.46 -26.07 10.09
N SER A 113 -23.81 -25.75 11.33
CA SER A 113 -25.19 -25.36 11.72
C SER A 113 -25.67 -24.01 11.18
N GLN A 114 -24.82 -22.97 11.18
CA GLN A 114 -25.22 -21.63 10.75
C GLN A 114 -25.56 -21.55 9.25
N LEU A 115 -24.91 -22.37 8.41
CA LEU A 115 -25.22 -22.40 6.97
C LEU A 115 -26.59 -23.00 6.66
N LEU A 116 -27.10 -23.88 7.52
CA LEU A 116 -28.42 -24.51 7.39
C LEU A 116 -29.58 -23.58 7.81
N LEU A 117 -29.27 -22.44 8.44
CA LEU A 117 -30.27 -21.43 8.79
C LEU A 117 -30.80 -20.75 7.51
N PRO A 118 -32.11 -20.49 7.41
CA PRO A 118 -32.69 -19.83 6.24
C PRO A 118 -32.25 -18.37 6.12
N PHE A 119 -32.31 -17.85 4.90
CA PHE A 119 -32.09 -16.44 4.58
C PHE A 119 -32.99 -16.05 3.41
N ALA A 120 -33.32 -14.76 3.26
CA ALA A 120 -34.14 -14.29 2.15
C ALA A 120 -33.53 -13.08 1.44
N VAL A 121 -34.01 -12.84 0.23
CA VAL A 121 -33.57 -11.78 -0.67
C VAL A 121 -34.78 -11.08 -1.27
N GLU A 122 -34.83 -9.76 -1.14
CA GLU A 122 -35.84 -8.92 -1.80
C GLU A 122 -35.44 -8.67 -3.26
N VAL A 123 -36.34 -8.98 -4.19
CA VAL A 123 -36.10 -8.95 -5.64
C VAL A 123 -37.09 -8.01 -6.33
N SER A 124 -36.58 -7.17 -7.23
CA SER A 124 -37.38 -6.32 -8.11
C SER A 124 -36.80 -6.36 -9.51
N GLN A 125 -37.60 -6.77 -10.50
CA GLN A 125 -37.18 -6.92 -11.92
C GLN A 125 -35.91 -7.77 -12.10
N GLY A 126 -35.79 -8.83 -11.30
CA GLY A 126 -34.62 -9.71 -11.25
C GLY A 126 -33.37 -9.15 -10.54
N LYS A 127 -33.39 -7.89 -10.09
CA LYS A 127 -32.30 -7.28 -9.28
C LYS A 127 -32.56 -7.44 -7.80
N PHE A 128 -31.51 -7.79 -7.05
CA PHE A 128 -31.61 -7.88 -5.60
C PHE A 128 -31.48 -6.50 -4.97
N GLN A 129 -32.32 -6.25 -3.97
CA GLN A 129 -32.36 -4.97 -3.25
C GLN A 129 -31.71 -5.11 -1.86
N ASN A 130 -32.17 -6.08 -1.08
CA ASN A 130 -31.68 -6.36 0.28
C ASN A 130 -31.66 -7.87 0.54
N LEU A 131 -30.82 -8.29 1.48
CA LEU A 131 -30.82 -9.62 2.06
C LEU A 131 -31.16 -9.55 3.55
N SER A 132 -31.84 -10.57 4.05
CA SER A 132 -32.22 -10.69 5.45
C SER A 132 -31.80 -12.06 5.97
N PHE A 133 -31.04 -12.08 7.07
CA PHE A 133 -30.43 -13.29 7.64
C PHE A 133 -31.06 -13.69 8.97
N HIS A 134 -30.78 -14.90 9.45
CA HIS A 134 -31.17 -15.32 10.80
C HIS A 134 -30.38 -14.53 11.87
N SER A 135 -30.92 -14.37 13.08
CA SER A 135 -30.21 -13.69 14.19
C SER A 135 -28.88 -14.35 14.54
N ASP A 136 -28.86 -15.68 14.42
CA ASP A 136 -27.74 -16.52 14.85
C ASP A 136 -26.70 -16.73 13.74
N ASP A 137 -26.88 -16.09 12.58
CA ASP A 137 -25.89 -16.08 11.51
C ASP A 137 -24.69 -15.19 11.86
N SER A 138 -23.53 -15.81 12.00
CA SER A 138 -22.25 -15.10 12.05
C SER A 138 -21.88 -14.52 10.68
N LEU A 139 -20.99 -13.52 10.68
CA LEU A 139 -20.63 -12.78 9.47
C LEU A 139 -20.06 -13.66 8.34
N TRP A 140 -19.32 -14.73 8.67
CA TRP A 140 -18.79 -15.64 7.65
C TRP A 140 -19.92 -16.42 6.96
N SER A 141 -20.95 -16.83 7.71
CA SER A 141 -22.14 -17.51 7.16
C SER A 141 -22.91 -16.56 6.25
N LYS A 142 -23.14 -15.31 6.71
CA LYS A 142 -23.76 -14.26 5.89
C LYS A 142 -23.01 -14.02 4.58
N ASN A 143 -21.69 -13.89 4.60
CA ASN A 143 -20.89 -13.67 3.40
C ASN A 143 -20.94 -14.86 2.42
N LEU A 144 -20.98 -16.11 2.90
CA LEU A 144 -21.14 -17.27 2.02
C LEU A 144 -22.56 -17.31 1.41
N LYS A 145 -23.59 -16.97 2.20
CA LYS A 145 -24.98 -16.83 1.74
C LYS A 145 -25.14 -15.69 0.73
N LYS A 146 -24.45 -14.55 0.89
CA LYS A 146 -24.35 -13.48 -0.14
C LYS A 146 -23.77 -14.00 -1.45
N GLY A 147 -22.72 -14.82 -1.38
CA GLY A 147 -22.11 -15.45 -2.56
C GLY A 147 -23.01 -16.46 -3.26
N ILE A 148 -23.80 -17.25 -2.51
CA ILE A 148 -24.83 -18.13 -3.08
C ILE A 148 -25.95 -17.29 -3.72
N SER A 149 -26.40 -16.23 -3.05
CA SER A 149 -27.44 -15.33 -3.55
C SER A 149 -27.04 -14.75 -4.91
N SER A 150 -25.83 -14.19 -5.05
CA SER A 150 -25.41 -13.49 -6.29
C SER A 150 -25.43 -14.37 -7.55
N VAL A 151 -25.43 -15.70 -7.41
CA VAL A 151 -25.62 -16.66 -8.51
C VAL A 151 -27.03 -16.59 -9.09
N PHE A 152 -28.05 -16.37 -8.25
CA PHE A 152 -29.46 -16.35 -8.66
C PHE A 152 -29.95 -14.99 -9.16
N GLN A 153 -29.11 -13.94 -9.06
CA GLN A 153 -29.46 -12.62 -9.56
C GLN A 153 -29.31 -12.55 -11.09
N LEU A 154 -30.42 -12.29 -11.78
CA LEU A 154 -30.46 -12.11 -13.22
C LEU A 154 -31.58 -11.13 -13.57
N GLU A 155 -31.23 -9.97 -14.13
CA GLU A 155 -32.18 -8.92 -14.49
C GLU A 155 -33.12 -9.39 -15.62
N SER A 156 -34.41 -9.12 -15.52
CA SER A 156 -35.42 -9.56 -16.50
C SER A 156 -35.14 -9.08 -17.93
N SER A 157 -34.51 -7.91 -18.09
CA SER A 157 -34.08 -7.35 -19.38
C SER A 157 -32.94 -8.14 -20.05
N SER A 158 -32.22 -9.00 -19.32
CA SER A 158 -31.23 -9.91 -19.89
C SER A 158 -31.85 -11.17 -20.49
N LEU A 159 -33.05 -11.55 -20.04
CA LEU A 159 -33.85 -12.64 -20.60
C LEU A 159 -34.62 -12.19 -21.85
N VAL A 160 -35.10 -10.94 -21.87
CA VAL A 160 -35.93 -10.37 -22.94
C VAL A 160 -35.23 -9.15 -23.58
N GLY A 161 -34.61 -9.35 -24.74
CA GLY A 161 -33.90 -8.27 -25.42
C GLY A 161 -32.95 -8.74 -26.54
N PRO A 162 -31.82 -8.05 -26.78
CA PRO A 162 -30.78 -8.47 -27.70
C PRO A 162 -29.93 -9.63 -27.14
N ASP A 163 -29.23 -10.34 -28.03
CA ASP A 163 -28.38 -11.49 -27.66
C ASP A 163 -27.06 -11.11 -26.95
N TYR A 164 -26.73 -9.82 -26.94
CA TYR A 164 -25.60 -9.26 -26.20
C TYR A 164 -26.04 -7.97 -25.51
N GLY A 165 -25.66 -7.80 -24.25
CA GLY A 165 -25.94 -6.59 -23.50
C GLY A 165 -25.04 -6.38 -22.29
N LYS A 166 -25.20 -5.22 -21.66
CA LYS A 166 -24.49 -4.77 -20.47
C LYS A 166 -25.47 -4.12 -19.51
N ILE A 167 -25.37 -4.47 -18.24
CA ILE A 167 -26.25 -3.99 -17.17
C ILE A 167 -25.44 -3.66 -15.92
N MET A 168 -25.84 -2.62 -15.19
CA MET A 168 -25.30 -2.33 -13.87
C MET A 168 -26.13 -3.09 -12.83
N GLU A 169 -25.45 -3.91 -12.02
CA GLU A 169 -26.06 -4.70 -10.96
C GLU A 169 -25.24 -4.66 -9.66
N GLN A 170 -25.88 -4.93 -8.51
CA GLN A 170 -25.14 -5.22 -7.27
C GLN A 170 -24.58 -6.63 -7.35
N HIS A 171 -23.38 -6.83 -6.83
CA HIS A 171 -22.68 -8.11 -6.77
C HIS A 171 -22.02 -8.25 -5.39
N ILE A 172 -21.53 -9.45 -5.06
CA ILE A 172 -20.67 -9.63 -3.88
C ILE A 172 -19.41 -8.74 -3.94
N PHE A 173 -19.01 -8.34 -5.16
CA PHE A 173 -17.92 -7.43 -5.48
C PHE A 173 -18.32 -5.94 -5.48
N GLY A 174 -19.50 -5.56 -4.97
CA GLY A 174 -20.03 -4.20 -5.09
C GLY A 174 -20.83 -4.00 -6.37
N THR A 175 -20.98 -2.76 -6.82
CA THR A 175 -21.80 -2.36 -7.98
C THR A 175 -20.97 -2.42 -9.25
N CYS A 176 -21.29 -3.36 -10.14
CA CYS A 176 -20.44 -3.76 -11.28
C CYS A 176 -21.20 -3.73 -12.61
N GLU A 177 -20.46 -3.61 -13.73
CA GLU A 177 -21.01 -3.82 -15.07
C GLU A 177 -20.98 -5.33 -15.39
N ALA A 178 -22.14 -5.96 -15.40
CA ALA A 178 -22.31 -7.33 -15.86
C ALA A 178 -22.58 -7.33 -17.37
N THR A 179 -21.77 -8.06 -18.13
CA THR A 179 -21.98 -8.33 -19.56
C THR A 179 -22.68 -9.67 -19.72
N PHE A 180 -23.69 -9.76 -20.59
CA PHE A 180 -24.39 -11.01 -20.87
C PHE A 180 -24.43 -11.35 -22.36
N VAL A 181 -24.43 -12.66 -22.65
CA VAL A 181 -24.57 -13.24 -23.99
C VAL A 181 -25.61 -14.36 -23.93
N ARG A 182 -26.56 -14.36 -24.88
CA ARG A 182 -27.55 -15.44 -25.07
C ARG A 182 -27.25 -16.25 -26.33
N SER A 183 -27.45 -17.55 -26.25
CA SER A 183 -27.38 -18.47 -27.39
C SER A 183 -28.22 -19.71 -27.11
N SER A 184 -29.33 -19.91 -27.82
CA SER A 184 -30.10 -21.16 -27.90
C SER A 184 -30.31 -21.90 -26.56
N GLY A 185 -31.01 -21.27 -25.61
CA GLY A 185 -31.27 -21.87 -24.29
C GLY A 185 -30.11 -21.79 -23.29
N ILE A 186 -29.01 -21.14 -23.65
CA ILE A 186 -27.90 -20.80 -22.74
C ILE A 186 -27.80 -19.27 -22.61
N LEU A 187 -27.60 -18.78 -21.38
CA LEU A 187 -27.23 -17.40 -21.07
C LEU A 187 -25.94 -17.40 -20.26
N VAL A 188 -24.92 -16.68 -20.72
CA VAL A 188 -23.65 -16.49 -20.02
C VAL A 188 -23.61 -15.06 -19.49
N LYS A 189 -23.46 -14.89 -18.18
CA LYS A 189 -23.22 -13.61 -17.49
C LYS A 189 -21.76 -13.54 -17.05
N HIS A 190 -21.09 -12.43 -17.30
CA HIS A 190 -19.70 -12.21 -16.94
C HIS A 190 -19.50 -10.86 -16.23
N VAL A 191 -18.79 -10.88 -15.09
CA VAL A 191 -18.47 -9.71 -14.26
C VAL A 191 -16.95 -9.61 -14.09
N LEU A 192 -16.42 -8.40 -14.28
CA LEU A 192 -15.01 -8.05 -14.07
C LEU A 192 -14.89 -7.06 -12.91
N THR A 193 -14.01 -7.32 -11.95
CA THR A 193 -13.85 -6.42 -10.78
C THR A 193 -13.30 -5.04 -11.14
N SER A 194 -12.57 -4.93 -12.24
CA SER A 194 -12.13 -3.65 -12.83
C SER A 194 -13.29 -2.76 -13.32
N THR A 195 -14.52 -3.29 -13.41
CA THR A 195 -15.74 -2.53 -13.74
C THR A 195 -16.60 -2.18 -12.52
N CYS A 196 -16.18 -2.60 -11.31
CA CYS A 196 -16.92 -2.37 -10.08
C CYS A 196 -16.52 -1.03 -9.42
N ASN A 197 -17.50 -0.19 -9.09
CA ASN A 197 -17.23 1.13 -8.51
C ASN A 197 -16.79 1.09 -7.05
N ASP A 198 -17.32 0.13 -6.27
CA ASP A 198 -17.12 0.03 -4.81
C ASP A 198 -16.59 -1.34 -4.38
N PHE A 199 -15.62 -1.88 -5.13
CA PHE A 199 -15.03 -3.19 -4.86
C PHE A 199 -14.54 -3.35 -3.39
N PRO A 200 -15.06 -4.33 -2.62
CA PRO A 200 -14.67 -4.53 -1.22
C PRO A 200 -13.25 -5.10 -1.13
N LYS A 201 -12.27 -4.21 -0.96
CA LYS A 201 -10.87 -4.55 -0.67
C LYS A 201 -10.34 -3.84 0.57
N ASN A 202 -9.76 -4.61 1.49
CA ASN A 202 -8.88 -4.09 2.52
C ASN A 202 -7.43 -4.15 1.99
N GLN A 203 -6.82 -3.00 1.71
CA GLN A 203 -5.41 -2.88 1.32
C GLN A 203 -4.68 -1.90 2.24
N PHE A 204 -3.47 -2.24 2.66
CA PHE A 204 -2.54 -1.32 3.33
C PHE A 204 -1.29 -1.14 2.48
N ARG A 205 -0.67 0.05 2.55
CA ARG A 205 0.51 0.40 1.76
C ARG A 205 1.56 1.05 2.65
N LEU A 206 2.64 0.32 2.90
CA LEU A 206 3.77 0.78 3.71
C LEU A 206 4.85 1.48 2.85
N TRP A 207 4.60 1.60 1.55
CA TRP A 207 5.48 2.25 0.58
C TRP A 207 4.69 3.20 -0.32
N GLY A 208 5.29 4.35 -0.61
CA GLY A 208 4.71 5.31 -1.53
C GLY A 208 4.75 4.80 -2.97
N THR A 209 3.61 4.88 -3.67
CA THR A 209 3.58 4.64 -5.11
C THR A 209 4.12 5.87 -5.86
N PHE A 210 5.00 5.65 -6.83
CA PHE A 210 5.38 6.71 -7.77
C PHE A 210 4.45 6.63 -8.98
N GLY A 211 3.75 7.73 -9.29
CA GLY A 211 2.87 7.80 -10.45
C GLY A 211 3.64 7.70 -11.77
N CYS A 212 3.93 6.47 -12.20
CA CYS A 212 4.60 6.15 -13.44
C CYS A 212 3.59 6.37 -14.59
N PRO A 213 3.95 7.11 -15.66
CA PRO A 213 3.07 7.29 -16.82
C PRO A 213 3.01 6.05 -17.74
N PHE A 214 3.58 4.92 -17.30
CA PHE A 214 3.51 3.65 -18.00
C PHE A 214 2.54 2.77 -17.21
N GLU A 215 1.36 2.52 -17.77
CA GLU A 215 0.37 1.58 -17.24
C GLU A 215 0.99 0.18 -17.17
N GLN A 216 0.95 -0.44 -16.00
CA GLN A 216 1.30 -1.85 -15.81
C GLN A 216 0.03 -2.66 -15.59
N GLN A 217 0.11 -3.97 -15.79
CA GLN A 217 -1.01 -4.85 -15.54
C GLN A 217 -1.31 -4.87 -14.04
N GLU A 218 -2.59 -4.77 -13.67
CA GLU A 218 -3.02 -4.88 -12.27
C GLU A 218 -2.52 -6.19 -11.66
N SER A 219 -1.98 -6.11 -10.44
CA SER A 219 -1.41 -7.27 -9.75
C SER A 219 -2.46 -8.25 -9.23
N ILE A 220 -3.73 -7.85 -9.21
CA ILE A 220 -4.87 -8.69 -8.86
C ILE A 220 -5.85 -8.60 -10.03
N TYR A 221 -6.26 -9.74 -10.56
CA TYR A 221 -7.25 -9.84 -11.62
C TYR A 221 -8.33 -10.81 -11.17
N GLU A 222 -9.60 -10.38 -11.20
CA GLU A 222 -10.70 -11.22 -10.74
C GLU A 222 -11.83 -11.27 -11.78
N THR A 223 -12.33 -12.48 -12.01
CA THR A 223 -13.43 -12.76 -12.92
C THR A 223 -14.52 -13.54 -12.22
N ASN A 224 -15.76 -13.33 -12.67
CA ASN A 224 -16.88 -14.18 -12.34
C ASN A 224 -17.69 -14.44 -13.62
N GLU A 225 -17.95 -15.71 -13.89
CA GLU A 225 -18.75 -16.21 -14.98
C GLU A 225 -19.87 -17.09 -14.40
N VAL A 226 -21.11 -16.83 -14.83
CA VAL A 226 -22.27 -17.64 -14.49
C VAL A 226 -22.98 -18.04 -15.78
N ILE A 227 -23.15 -19.34 -15.97
CA ILE A 227 -23.79 -19.95 -17.13
C ILE A 227 -25.13 -20.52 -16.68
N TYR A 228 -26.22 -19.97 -17.18
CA TYR A 228 -27.58 -20.44 -16.97
C TYR A 228 -28.00 -21.27 -18.17
N SER A 229 -28.36 -22.53 -17.94
CA SER A 229 -28.89 -23.44 -18.98
C SER A 229 -30.37 -23.68 -18.75
N PHE A 230 -31.14 -23.60 -19.82
CA PHE A 230 -32.60 -23.75 -19.84
C PHE A 230 -32.99 -24.94 -20.74
N ALA A 231 -34.11 -25.60 -20.45
CA ALA A 231 -34.62 -26.70 -21.27
C ALA A 231 -35.25 -26.23 -22.60
N ASP A 232 -35.59 -24.94 -22.69
CA ASP A 232 -36.27 -24.31 -23.82
C ASP A 232 -35.49 -23.09 -24.36
N SER A 233 -35.74 -22.76 -25.63
CA SER A 233 -35.15 -21.60 -26.32
C SER A 233 -35.65 -20.25 -25.80
N ASP A 234 -36.74 -20.26 -25.04
CA ASP A 234 -37.47 -19.08 -24.61
C ASP A 234 -37.09 -18.68 -23.16
N TYR A 235 -36.09 -19.36 -22.60
CA TYR A 235 -35.48 -19.11 -21.29
C TYR A 235 -36.43 -19.22 -20.10
N GLN A 236 -37.43 -20.11 -20.16
CA GLN A 236 -38.49 -20.24 -19.15
C GLN A 236 -38.20 -21.34 -18.10
N SER A 237 -37.53 -22.42 -18.50
CA SER A 237 -37.34 -23.62 -17.67
C SER A 237 -35.85 -23.81 -17.33
N LEU A 238 -35.37 -23.15 -16.28
CA LEU A 238 -34.00 -23.33 -15.77
C LEU A 238 -33.74 -24.80 -15.40
N ILE A 239 -32.60 -25.37 -15.82
CA ILE A 239 -32.20 -26.74 -15.47
C ILE A 239 -30.86 -26.81 -14.72
N LEU A 240 -29.94 -25.88 -15.00
CA LEU A 240 -28.60 -25.88 -14.45
C LEU A 240 -28.05 -24.45 -14.38
N ILE A 241 -27.43 -24.10 -13.26
CA ILE A 241 -26.51 -22.96 -13.17
C ILE A 241 -25.10 -23.49 -12.95
N GLU A 242 -24.14 -23.07 -13.77
CA GLU A 242 -22.71 -23.30 -13.55
C GLU A 242 -22.03 -21.98 -13.22
N VAL A 243 -21.19 -21.97 -12.19
CA VAL A 243 -20.48 -20.78 -11.71
C VAL A 243 -18.99 -21.04 -11.77
N LYS A 244 -18.23 -20.09 -12.31
CA LYS A 244 -16.78 -20.09 -12.30
C LYS A 244 -16.28 -18.72 -11.93
N SER A 245 -15.62 -18.61 -10.78
CA SER A 245 -14.93 -17.38 -10.37
C SER A 245 -13.44 -17.65 -10.24
N SER A 246 -12.61 -16.67 -10.57
CA SER A 246 -11.18 -16.75 -10.28
C SER A 246 -10.67 -15.44 -9.71
N ILE A 247 -9.77 -15.54 -8.73
CA ILE A 247 -8.97 -14.44 -8.20
C ILE A 247 -7.51 -14.81 -8.44
N ALA A 248 -6.84 -14.05 -9.31
CA ALA A 248 -5.47 -14.27 -9.73
C ALA A 248 -4.56 -13.17 -9.18
N LEU A 249 -3.61 -13.54 -8.33
CA LEU A 249 -2.54 -12.66 -7.83
C LEU A 249 -1.30 -12.82 -8.73
N GLN A 250 -1.04 -11.81 -9.56
CA GLN A 250 0.07 -11.74 -10.50
C GLN A 250 1.14 -10.75 -10.01
N LEU A 251 1.97 -11.16 -9.05
CA LEU A 251 3.02 -10.30 -8.48
C LEU A 251 4.08 -9.87 -9.51
N PHE A 252 4.35 -10.73 -10.50
CA PHE A 252 5.50 -10.63 -11.41
C PHE A 252 5.11 -10.47 -12.90
N GLN A 253 3.99 -9.81 -13.24
CA GLN A 253 3.56 -9.55 -14.65
C GLN A 253 3.54 -10.86 -15.52
N PRO A 254 3.37 -10.89 -16.86
CA PRO A 254 2.87 -12.11 -17.54
C PRO A 254 3.86 -13.28 -17.65
N GLN A 255 5.15 -13.13 -17.27
CA GLN A 255 6.11 -14.25 -17.20
C GLN A 255 6.25 -14.85 -15.79
N GLY A 256 5.59 -14.25 -14.80
CA GLY A 256 5.55 -14.74 -13.43
C GLY A 256 4.57 -15.89 -13.20
N THR A 257 4.83 -16.70 -12.17
CA THR A 257 3.83 -17.65 -11.65
C THR A 257 2.68 -16.90 -10.97
N THR A 258 1.44 -17.25 -11.33
CA THR A 258 0.22 -16.75 -10.71
C THR A 258 -0.14 -17.59 -9.49
N VAL A 259 -0.58 -16.95 -8.41
CA VAL A 259 -1.34 -17.63 -7.36
C VAL A 259 -2.81 -17.42 -7.66
N GLU A 260 -3.56 -18.51 -7.87
CA GLU A 260 -4.97 -18.47 -8.23
C GLU A 260 -5.81 -19.08 -7.10
N ASN A 261 -6.89 -18.40 -6.68
CA ASN A 261 -8.04 -19.09 -6.09
C ASN A 261 -9.11 -19.23 -7.17
N ILE A 262 -9.51 -20.47 -7.45
CA ILE A 262 -10.59 -20.79 -8.37
C ILE A 262 -11.76 -21.32 -7.57
N VAL A 263 -12.92 -20.69 -7.77
CA VAL A 263 -14.22 -21.15 -7.32
C VAL A 263 -14.95 -21.77 -8.49
N SER A 264 -15.54 -22.94 -8.31
CA SER A 264 -16.37 -23.59 -9.32
C SER A 264 -17.54 -24.29 -8.65
N GLY A 265 -18.76 -23.98 -9.09
CA GLY A 265 -19.99 -24.52 -8.52
C GLY A 265 -21.03 -24.90 -9.57
N LYS A 266 -21.90 -25.85 -9.23
CA LYS A 266 -23.04 -26.29 -10.06
C LYS A 266 -24.29 -26.40 -9.20
N PHE A 267 -25.39 -25.82 -9.69
CA PHE A 267 -26.72 -25.88 -9.11
C PHE A 267 -27.63 -26.60 -10.10
N ARG A 268 -27.85 -27.91 -9.90
CA ARG A 268 -28.69 -28.74 -10.76
C ARG A 268 -30.11 -28.73 -10.21
N LEU A 269 -31.10 -28.37 -11.02
CA LEU A 269 -32.50 -28.47 -10.60
C LEU A 269 -32.90 -29.96 -10.49
N VAL A 270 -33.47 -30.34 -9.35
CA VAL A 270 -33.91 -31.72 -9.04
C VAL A 270 -35.43 -31.82 -9.05
N GLU A 271 -36.11 -30.85 -8.43
CA GLU A 271 -37.56 -30.88 -8.24
C GLU A 271 -38.13 -29.45 -8.24
N VAL A 272 -39.37 -29.29 -8.72
CA VAL A 272 -40.17 -28.06 -8.61
C VAL A 272 -41.54 -28.43 -8.08
N ARG A 273 -42.02 -27.70 -7.08
CA ARG A 273 -43.35 -27.88 -6.48
C ARG A 273 -44.13 -26.57 -6.52
N GLU A 274 -45.43 -26.65 -6.79
CA GLU A 274 -46.35 -25.53 -6.57
C GLU A 274 -46.59 -25.36 -5.06
N ILE A 275 -46.37 -24.15 -4.56
CA ILE A 275 -46.73 -23.77 -3.20
C ILE A 275 -48.22 -23.44 -3.22
N GLY A 276 -49.00 -24.08 -2.35
CA GLY A 276 -50.42 -23.73 -2.18
C GLY A 276 -50.60 -22.27 -1.72
N SER A 277 -51.84 -21.83 -1.53
CA SER A 277 -52.13 -20.49 -0.97
C SER A 277 -51.75 -20.41 0.51
N VAL A 278 -50.45 -20.32 0.78
CA VAL A 278 -49.84 -20.24 2.11
C VAL A 278 -49.86 -18.79 2.56
N LYS A 279 -50.34 -18.55 3.78
CA LYS A 279 -50.22 -17.24 4.43
C LYS A 279 -48.73 -16.95 4.63
N GLN A 280 -48.30 -15.71 4.36
CA GLN A 280 -47.01 -15.21 4.82
C GLN A 280 -46.93 -15.32 6.36
N GLU A 281 -46.41 -16.45 6.86
CA GLU A 281 -45.78 -16.48 8.17
C GLU A 281 -44.42 -15.82 7.96
N SER A 282 -44.34 -14.53 8.31
CA SER A 282 -43.11 -13.78 8.23
C SER A 282 -42.05 -14.45 9.11
N ILE A 283 -41.12 -15.18 8.49
CA ILE A 283 -39.87 -15.53 9.14
C ILE A 283 -39.29 -14.21 9.67
N SER A 284 -38.99 -14.14 10.97
CA SER A 284 -38.45 -12.93 11.60
C SER A 284 -36.97 -12.76 11.23
N LEU A 285 -36.73 -12.57 9.93
CA LEU A 285 -35.43 -12.31 9.34
C LEU A 285 -34.96 -10.93 9.81
N GLY A 286 -33.66 -10.83 10.09
CA GLY A 286 -33.09 -9.71 10.83
C GLY A 286 -32.92 -8.43 10.01
N ILE A 287 -31.85 -7.70 10.33
CA ILE A 287 -31.51 -6.43 9.68
C ILE A 287 -31.27 -6.65 8.18
N LYS A 288 -31.87 -5.78 7.36
CA LYS A 288 -31.64 -5.73 5.91
C LYS A 288 -30.18 -5.34 5.61
N GLU A 289 -29.48 -6.17 4.85
CA GLU A 289 -28.09 -5.98 4.42
C GLU A 289 -27.96 -5.96 2.88
N SER A 290 -26.85 -5.44 2.37
CA SER A 290 -26.53 -5.49 0.93
C SER A 290 -25.83 -6.79 0.53
N LEU A 291 -25.86 -7.09 -0.78
CA LEU A 291 -25.22 -8.27 -1.39
C LEU A 291 -23.68 -8.23 -1.33
N ARG A 292 -23.11 -7.03 -1.15
CA ARG A 292 -21.67 -6.79 -1.10
C ARG A 292 -21.01 -7.51 0.09
N PHE A 293 -19.83 -8.09 -0.15
CA PHE A 293 -19.00 -8.70 0.89
C PHE A 293 -18.72 -7.71 2.03
N THR A 294 -18.86 -8.18 3.27
CA THR A 294 -18.68 -7.36 4.48
C THR A 294 -17.53 -7.90 5.32
N PHE A 295 -16.49 -7.08 5.55
CA PHE A 295 -15.35 -7.46 6.39
C PHE A 295 -15.73 -7.46 7.88
N THR A 296 -15.15 -8.36 8.68
CA THR A 296 -15.29 -8.39 10.15
C THR A 296 -14.82 -7.09 10.81
N ARG A 297 -13.81 -6.47 10.21
CA ARG A 297 -13.34 -5.12 10.53
C ARG A 297 -13.11 -4.39 9.20
N SER A 298 -13.82 -3.29 8.98
CA SER A 298 -13.44 -2.29 7.98
C SER A 298 -12.01 -1.81 8.26
N LEU A 299 -11.21 -1.55 7.24
CA LEU A 299 -10.05 -0.66 7.45
C LEU A 299 -10.59 0.70 7.90
N PRO A 300 -10.00 1.32 8.95
CA PRO A 300 -10.57 2.49 9.58
C PRO A 300 -10.74 3.64 8.58
N GLY A 301 -12.00 4.04 8.38
CA GLY A 301 -12.34 5.38 7.93
C GLY A 301 -12.08 6.39 9.05
N VAL A 302 -12.16 7.67 8.71
CA VAL A 302 -11.84 8.84 9.56
C VAL A 302 -12.62 8.91 10.89
N THR A 303 -13.62 8.05 11.11
CA THR A 303 -14.65 8.23 12.15
C THR A 303 -14.86 7.07 13.12
N GLU A 304 -14.19 5.92 12.97
CA GLU A 304 -14.46 4.75 13.82
C GLU A 304 -13.52 4.68 15.04
N SER A 305 -14.08 4.89 16.24
CA SER A 305 -13.39 4.81 17.52
C SER A 305 -13.19 3.36 17.98
N PHE A 306 -12.35 2.61 17.28
CA PHE A 306 -11.99 1.23 17.65
C PHE A 306 -11.00 1.18 18.83
N ASP A 307 -11.17 0.21 19.73
CA ASP A 307 -10.17 -0.09 20.75
C ASP A 307 -8.91 -0.69 20.11
N GLN A 308 -7.85 0.10 20.07
CA GLN A 308 -6.55 -0.26 19.49
C GLN A 308 -5.74 -1.23 20.37
N THR A 309 -6.26 -1.63 21.53
CA THR A 309 -5.63 -2.62 22.42
C THR A 309 -6.06 -4.07 22.09
N GLU A 310 -7.12 -4.25 21.32
CA GLU A 310 -7.61 -5.55 20.84
C GLU A 310 -6.93 -6.06 19.57
N THR A 311 -7.08 -7.36 19.27
CA THR A 311 -6.51 -8.01 18.09
C THR A 311 -6.98 -7.40 16.77
N GLU A 312 -6.06 -6.93 15.94
CA GLU A 312 -6.38 -6.27 14.67
C GLU A 312 -6.51 -7.20 13.46
N ASP A 313 -6.69 -8.50 13.65
CA ASP A 313 -6.80 -9.41 12.51
C ASP A 313 -8.08 -9.09 11.71
N THR A 314 -7.90 -8.37 10.61
CA THR A 314 -8.96 -7.94 9.69
C THR A 314 -9.48 -9.09 8.82
N TYR A 315 -8.78 -10.22 8.83
CA TYR A 315 -9.06 -11.41 8.02
C TYR A 315 -9.66 -12.57 8.83
N PHE A 316 -9.57 -12.54 10.17
CA PHE A 316 -10.06 -13.60 11.05
C PHE A 316 -10.86 -13.03 12.24
N THR A 317 -11.53 -13.90 12.99
CA THR A 317 -12.34 -13.50 14.15
C THR A 317 -11.49 -12.92 15.28
N THR A 318 -12.00 -11.89 15.98
CA THR A 318 -11.43 -11.40 17.25
C THR A 318 -11.26 -12.59 18.21
N LEU A 319 -10.02 -12.87 18.62
CA LEU A 319 -9.71 -14.03 19.47
C LEU A 319 -9.85 -13.67 20.94
N THR A 320 -10.58 -14.47 21.70
CA THR A 320 -10.98 -14.11 23.07
C THR A 320 -10.49 -15.13 24.12
N GLY A 321 -10.14 -14.63 25.30
CA GLY A 321 -9.92 -15.42 26.53
C GLY A 321 -9.03 -16.67 26.36
N VAL A 322 -9.68 -17.83 26.22
CA VAL A 322 -9.01 -19.14 26.06
C VAL A 322 -8.15 -19.21 24.79
N GLU A 323 -8.56 -18.55 23.71
CA GLU A 323 -7.82 -18.52 22.44
C GLU A 323 -6.53 -17.70 22.58
N GLN A 324 -6.62 -16.55 23.26
CA GLN A 324 -5.45 -15.75 23.64
C GLN A 324 -4.48 -16.54 24.51
N GLN A 325 -4.98 -17.27 25.51
CA GLN A 325 -4.14 -18.12 26.37
C GLN A 325 -3.42 -19.23 25.58
N LYS A 326 -4.09 -19.84 24.58
CA LYS A 326 -3.47 -20.81 23.68
C LYS A 326 -2.38 -20.15 22.81
N LEU A 327 -2.63 -18.97 22.24
CA LEU A 327 -1.63 -18.21 21.48
C LEU A 327 -0.41 -17.82 22.33
N GLN A 328 -0.63 -17.30 23.54
CA GLN A 328 0.45 -16.96 24.46
C GLN A 328 1.34 -18.17 24.75
N LYS A 329 0.75 -19.36 24.92
CA LYS A 329 1.51 -20.59 25.13
C LYS A 329 2.31 -20.98 23.89
N LEU A 330 1.70 -21.00 22.70
CA LEU A 330 2.40 -21.34 21.45
C LEU A 330 3.59 -20.41 21.18
N ILE A 331 3.43 -19.11 21.46
CA ILE A 331 4.51 -18.13 21.29
C ILE A 331 5.62 -18.36 22.32
N TYR A 332 5.28 -18.60 23.58
CA TYR A 332 6.26 -18.91 24.63
C TYR A 332 7.05 -20.19 24.31
N ASP A 333 6.37 -21.26 23.90
CA ASP A 333 7.00 -22.54 23.56
C ASP A 333 7.93 -22.39 22.34
N GLY A 334 7.51 -21.67 21.28
CA GLY A 334 8.34 -21.40 20.10
C GLY A 334 9.53 -20.46 20.35
N LEU A 335 9.38 -19.46 21.23
CA LEU A 335 10.49 -18.62 21.69
C LEU A 335 11.60 -19.44 22.37
N ALA A 336 11.21 -20.43 23.19
CA ALA A 336 12.15 -21.31 23.87
C ALA A 336 12.94 -22.18 22.86
N VAL A 337 12.30 -22.66 21.79
CA VAL A 337 12.96 -23.43 20.72
C VAL A 337 14.04 -22.58 20.03
N ILE A 338 13.71 -21.37 19.58
CA ILE A 338 14.69 -20.49 18.91
C ILE A 338 15.85 -20.15 19.86
N SER A 339 15.56 -19.73 21.10
CA SER A 339 16.60 -19.36 22.07
C SER A 339 17.53 -20.52 22.45
N GLN A 340 17.07 -21.77 22.39
CA GLN A 340 17.93 -22.94 22.58
C GLN A 340 18.85 -23.17 21.37
N SER A 341 18.37 -22.88 20.15
CA SER A 341 19.15 -23.03 18.91
C SER A 341 20.22 -21.95 18.71
N GLU A 342 20.02 -20.71 19.19
CA GLU A 342 20.98 -19.60 19.05
C GLU A 342 22.29 -19.79 19.85
N ASN A 343 22.35 -20.75 20.77
CA ASN A 343 23.58 -21.10 21.50
C ASN A 343 24.53 -22.00 20.71
N ILE A 344 24.19 -22.35 19.46
CA ILE A 344 25.02 -23.12 18.52
C ILE A 344 25.61 -22.12 17.51
N LEU A 345 26.92 -22.26 17.23
CA LEU A 345 27.72 -21.28 16.48
C LEU A 345 27.16 -20.95 15.07
N PRO A 346 27.39 -19.72 14.55
CA PRO A 346 26.79 -19.23 13.31
C PRO A 346 27.53 -19.70 12.05
N GLU A 347 27.80 -21.00 11.95
CA GLU A 347 28.29 -21.65 10.73
C GLU A 347 27.17 -22.52 10.15
N GLU A 348 26.74 -22.17 8.93
CA GLU A 348 25.63 -22.73 8.14
C GLU A 348 24.20 -22.29 8.51
N GLU A 349 23.38 -22.14 7.46
CA GLU A 349 22.09 -21.44 7.49
C GLU A 349 20.98 -22.29 8.12
N ASN A 350 20.59 -21.98 9.36
CA ASN A 350 19.38 -22.54 9.98
C ASN A 350 18.10 -21.95 9.36
N PHE A 351 17.78 -22.32 8.11
CA PHE A 351 16.52 -21.98 7.43
C PHE A 351 15.27 -22.32 8.27
N LEU A 352 15.35 -23.40 9.07
CA LEU A 352 14.31 -23.83 10.03
C LEU A 352 13.94 -22.76 11.08
N ASN A 353 14.90 -21.91 11.47
CA ASN A 353 14.65 -20.82 12.41
C ASN A 353 13.90 -19.66 11.74
N GLY A 354 14.12 -19.45 10.44
CA GLY A 354 13.40 -18.45 9.64
C GLY A 354 11.90 -18.74 9.58
N ASP A 355 11.52 -19.97 9.25
CA ASP A 355 10.12 -20.40 9.21
C ASP A 355 9.45 -20.27 10.58
N THR A 356 10.12 -20.70 11.65
CA THR A 356 9.60 -20.58 13.02
C THR A 356 9.44 -19.12 13.44
N TYR A 357 10.39 -18.25 13.09
CA TYR A 357 10.29 -16.80 13.34
C TYR A 357 9.10 -16.18 12.60
N VAL A 358 8.89 -16.52 11.31
CA VAL A 358 7.74 -16.02 10.52
C VAL A 358 6.41 -16.55 11.07
N GLN A 359 6.35 -17.79 11.55
CA GLN A 359 5.18 -18.32 12.25
C GLN A 359 4.90 -17.54 13.53
N LEU A 360 5.92 -17.31 14.37
CA LEU A 360 5.78 -16.52 15.60
C LEU A 360 5.37 -15.07 15.33
N GLN A 361 5.91 -14.43 14.29
CA GLN A 361 5.49 -13.11 13.81
C GLN A 361 4.00 -13.06 13.47
N ASN A 362 3.50 -14.08 12.75
CA ASN A 362 2.09 -14.19 12.40
C ASN A 362 1.20 -14.46 13.62
N LEU A 363 1.63 -15.33 14.55
CA LEU A 363 0.89 -15.58 15.80
C LEU A 363 0.87 -14.32 16.70
N ALA A 364 2.00 -13.62 16.83
CA ALA A 364 2.11 -12.39 17.62
C ALA A 364 1.24 -11.25 17.06
N SER A 365 0.99 -11.22 15.74
CA SER A 365 0.08 -10.25 15.12
C SER A 365 -1.39 -10.39 15.57
N ARG A 366 -1.73 -11.51 16.23
CA ARG A 366 -3.06 -11.87 16.74
C ARG A 366 -3.17 -11.76 18.26
N LEU A 367 -2.18 -11.21 18.95
CA LEU A 367 -2.25 -10.95 20.39
C LEU A 367 -2.89 -9.59 20.67
N ASP A 368 -3.69 -9.53 21.73
CA ASP A 368 -4.09 -8.27 22.37
C ASP A 368 -2.94 -7.71 23.24
N LEU A 369 -3.07 -6.43 23.63
CA LEU A 369 -2.05 -5.71 24.41
C LEU A 369 -1.77 -6.38 25.76
N GLU A 370 -2.80 -6.93 26.40
CA GLU A 370 -2.66 -7.58 27.71
C GLU A 370 -1.94 -8.92 27.59
N SER A 371 -2.16 -9.67 26.52
CA SER A 371 -1.44 -10.92 26.21
C SER A 371 0.04 -10.66 25.91
N LEU A 372 0.36 -9.57 25.20
CA LEU A 372 1.74 -9.12 24.99
C LEU A 372 2.43 -8.81 26.33
N ARG A 373 1.77 -8.05 27.22
CA ARG A 373 2.27 -7.77 28.59
C ARG A 373 2.48 -9.07 29.39
N ASN A 374 1.53 -10.00 29.34
CA ASN A 374 1.59 -11.28 30.06
C ASN A 374 2.76 -12.17 29.60
N ILE A 375 3.05 -12.23 28.30
CA ILE A 375 4.25 -12.93 27.80
C ILE A 375 5.51 -12.22 28.28
N TYR A 376 5.58 -10.89 28.12
CA TYR A 376 6.75 -10.10 28.51
C TYR A 376 7.11 -10.22 30.00
N GLN A 377 6.11 -10.22 30.88
CA GLN A 377 6.32 -10.43 32.32
C GLN A 377 6.91 -11.81 32.63
N LYS A 378 6.45 -12.87 31.95
CA LYS A 378 6.97 -14.25 32.12
C LYS A 378 8.43 -14.38 31.67
N ILE A 379 8.79 -13.80 30.53
CA ILE A 379 10.15 -13.90 29.96
C ILE A 379 11.13 -12.86 30.52
N ARG A 380 10.70 -11.95 31.39
CA ARG A 380 11.47 -10.75 31.80
C ARG A 380 12.90 -11.03 32.28
N LEU A 381 13.12 -12.19 32.91
CA LEU A 381 14.41 -12.60 33.48
C LEU A 381 15.38 -13.20 32.45
N ASP A 382 14.88 -13.72 31.33
CA ASP A 382 15.72 -14.26 30.25
C ASP A 382 16.03 -13.15 29.24
N GLY A 383 17.27 -12.68 29.24
CA GLY A 383 17.70 -11.57 28.39
C GLY A 383 17.65 -11.87 26.88
N ASN A 384 17.83 -13.14 26.48
CA ASN A 384 17.85 -13.53 25.06
C ASN A 384 16.42 -13.74 24.56
N VAL A 385 15.61 -14.54 25.27
CA VAL A 385 14.19 -14.74 24.95
C VAL A 385 13.44 -13.41 24.95
N ARG A 386 13.72 -12.51 25.90
CA ARG A 386 13.13 -11.17 25.94
C ARG A 386 13.51 -10.34 24.72
N ARG A 387 14.76 -10.36 24.27
CA ARG A 387 15.19 -9.64 23.06
C ARG A 387 14.52 -10.22 21.81
N LEU A 388 14.48 -11.54 21.68
CA LEU A 388 13.82 -12.22 20.55
C LEU A 388 12.31 -11.91 20.50
N PHE A 389 11.62 -11.89 21.64
CA PHE A 389 10.21 -11.49 21.70
C PHE A 389 10.00 -10.05 21.23
N ILE A 390 10.82 -9.10 21.69
CA ILE A 390 10.78 -7.71 21.17
C ILE A 390 11.02 -7.68 19.66
N GLN A 391 11.92 -8.52 19.13
CA GLN A 391 12.16 -8.64 17.70
C GLN A 391 10.99 -9.26 16.91
N ILE A 392 10.17 -10.10 17.52
CA ILE A 392 8.94 -10.66 16.92
C ILE A 392 7.80 -9.63 16.99
N VAL A 393 7.69 -8.88 18.10
CA VAL A 393 6.64 -7.87 18.30
C VAL A 393 6.86 -6.62 17.43
N GLN A 394 8.11 -6.22 17.14
CA GLN A 394 8.38 -5.15 16.16
C GLN A 394 8.00 -5.55 14.71
N THR A 395 7.94 -6.84 14.39
CA THR A 395 7.65 -7.33 13.02
C THR A 395 6.23 -7.88 12.87
N SER A 396 5.51 -8.15 13.97
CA SER A 396 4.13 -8.65 13.95
C SER A 396 3.17 -7.72 13.20
N GLY A 397 3.35 -6.40 13.34
CA GLY A 397 2.65 -5.37 12.57
C GLY A 397 1.26 -4.99 13.06
N SER A 398 0.87 -5.29 14.30
CA SER A 398 -0.42 -4.88 14.88
C SER A 398 -0.30 -3.63 15.76
N ASN A 399 -1.36 -2.83 15.87
CA ASN A 399 -1.39 -1.64 16.73
C ASN A 399 -1.25 -1.99 18.24
N PRO A 400 -1.78 -3.09 18.79
CA PRO A 400 -1.42 -3.57 20.13
C PRO A 400 0.09 -3.79 20.30
N SER A 401 0.78 -4.28 19.26
CA SER A 401 2.23 -4.44 19.28
C SER A 401 2.96 -3.08 19.29
N ALA A 402 2.49 -2.10 18.52
CA ALA A 402 3.03 -0.74 18.55
C ALA A 402 2.81 -0.05 19.92
N LEU A 403 1.62 -0.17 20.51
CA LEU A 403 1.30 0.32 21.85
C LEU A 403 2.18 -0.34 22.91
N PHE A 404 2.32 -1.67 22.86
CA PHE A 404 3.19 -2.43 23.75
C PHE A 404 4.65 -1.96 23.68
N LEU A 405 5.19 -1.72 22.48
CA LEU A 405 6.56 -1.21 22.33
C LEU A 405 6.73 0.18 22.95
N MET A 406 5.78 1.10 22.72
CA MET A 406 5.81 2.43 23.35
C MET A 406 5.72 2.36 24.88
N GLU A 407 4.88 1.50 25.45
CA GLU A 407 4.83 1.24 26.90
C GLU A 407 6.17 0.68 27.43
N THR A 408 6.71 -0.34 26.75
CA THR A 408 7.93 -1.06 27.12
C THR A 408 9.15 -0.14 27.15
N ILE A 409 9.25 0.77 26.18
CA ILE A 409 10.30 1.80 26.07
C ILE A 409 10.09 2.89 27.12
N ASN A 410 8.87 3.42 27.26
CA ASN A 410 8.58 4.46 28.25
C ASN A 410 8.88 4.01 29.68
N ASN A 411 8.64 2.72 29.97
CA ASN A 411 8.92 2.13 31.28
C ASN A 411 10.39 1.71 31.46
N ALA A 412 11.27 2.11 30.53
CA ALA A 412 12.71 1.86 30.52
C ALA A 412 13.11 0.37 30.68
N THR A 413 12.26 -0.55 30.18
CA THR A 413 12.47 -2.00 30.39
C THR A 413 13.37 -2.66 29.33
N ILE A 414 13.73 -1.93 28.27
CA ILE A 414 14.67 -2.36 27.22
C ILE A 414 15.77 -1.30 27.03
N THR A 415 16.88 -1.69 26.40
CA THR A 415 18.02 -0.77 26.20
C THR A 415 17.70 0.33 25.20
N TRP A 416 18.50 1.41 25.19
CA TRP A 416 18.33 2.48 24.20
C TRP A 416 18.46 1.95 22.76
N LEU A 417 19.38 1.01 22.51
CA LEU A 417 19.62 0.44 21.19
C LEU A 417 18.50 -0.52 20.75
N ASP A 418 17.96 -1.31 21.68
CA ASP A 418 16.78 -2.15 21.40
C ASP A 418 15.55 -1.27 21.15
N SER A 419 15.42 -0.14 21.86
CA SER A 419 14.38 0.88 21.61
C SER A 419 14.53 1.52 20.24
N GLN A 420 15.76 1.89 19.86
CA GLN A 420 16.07 2.45 18.54
C GLN A 420 15.64 1.49 17.44
N ARG A 421 16.02 0.20 17.56
CA ARG A 421 15.66 -0.85 16.60
C ARG A 421 14.16 -1.04 16.53
N ALA A 422 13.48 -1.28 17.65
CA ALA A 422 12.04 -1.52 17.69
C ALA A 422 11.25 -0.39 17.00
N MET A 423 11.52 0.87 17.38
CA MET A 423 10.79 2.01 16.82
C MET A 423 11.21 2.38 15.39
N SER A 424 12.41 1.99 14.94
CA SER A 424 12.84 2.18 13.55
C SER A 424 12.27 1.09 12.64
N TYR A 425 12.07 -0.14 13.13
CA TYR A 425 11.59 -1.26 12.31
C TYR A 425 10.07 -1.39 12.25
N PHE A 426 9.33 -1.16 13.34
CA PHE A 426 7.87 -1.37 13.34
C PHE A 426 7.08 -0.59 12.27
N PRO A 427 7.46 0.63 11.81
CA PRO A 427 6.67 1.37 10.83
C PRO A 427 6.52 0.63 9.50
N TYR A 428 7.47 -0.26 9.17
CA TYR A 428 7.51 -1.04 7.93
C TYR A 428 6.77 -2.38 8.02
N TYR A 429 6.25 -2.73 9.18
CA TYR A 429 5.45 -3.95 9.38
C TYR A 429 4.01 -3.65 9.79
N LEU A 430 3.74 -2.43 10.29
CA LEU A 430 2.45 -1.97 10.76
C LEU A 430 1.37 -2.08 9.68
N ARG A 431 0.45 -3.03 9.82
CA ARG A 431 -0.54 -3.39 8.79
C ARG A 431 -1.72 -2.43 8.73
N THR A 432 -2.04 -1.81 9.86
CA THR A 432 -3.31 -1.07 10.07
C THR A 432 -3.10 0.30 10.72
N PRO A 433 -2.16 1.13 10.21
CA PRO A 433 -1.91 2.45 10.79
C PRO A 433 -3.14 3.36 10.63
N ASN A 434 -3.43 4.15 11.67
CA ASN A 434 -4.57 5.07 11.73
C ASN A 434 -4.23 6.28 12.61
N GLU A 435 -5.02 7.36 12.49
CA GLU A 435 -4.77 8.62 13.20
C GLU A 435 -4.65 8.44 14.73
N PHE A 436 -5.47 7.57 15.36
CA PHE A 436 -5.37 7.36 16.81
C PHE A 436 -3.97 6.87 17.20
N LEU A 437 -3.42 5.89 16.49
CA LEU A 437 -2.08 5.40 16.77
C LEU A 437 -1.02 6.47 16.50
N LEU A 438 -1.19 7.30 15.46
CA LEU A 438 -0.29 8.43 15.21
C LEU A 438 -0.33 9.46 16.34
N ARG A 439 -1.51 9.78 16.88
CA ARG A 439 -1.68 10.65 18.05
C ARG A 439 -1.05 10.05 19.29
N LYS A 440 -1.24 8.75 19.57
CA LYS A 440 -0.56 8.05 20.69
C LYS A 440 0.95 8.02 20.55
N TYR A 441 1.46 7.89 19.33
CA TYR A 441 2.88 8.00 19.07
C TYR A 441 3.38 9.45 19.26
N ALA A 442 2.65 10.47 18.80
CA ALA A 442 2.98 11.87 19.06
C ALA A 442 2.98 12.21 20.56
N GLU A 443 1.99 11.75 21.33
CA GLU A 443 1.93 11.87 22.81
C GLU A 443 3.11 11.17 23.51
N PHE A 444 3.59 10.05 22.97
CA PHE A 444 4.78 9.35 23.46
C PHE A 444 6.07 10.16 23.21
N LEU A 445 6.15 10.92 22.11
CA LEU A 445 7.31 11.74 21.77
C LEU A 445 7.41 13.07 22.52
N ASP A 446 6.31 13.56 23.09
CA ASP A 446 6.30 14.78 23.92
C ASP A 446 6.80 14.56 25.36
N ARG A 447 7.31 13.36 25.67
CA ARG A 447 7.73 12.99 27.03
C ARG A 447 9.16 13.46 27.32
N GLN A 448 9.30 14.24 28.40
CA GLN A 448 10.54 14.91 28.83
C GLN A 448 11.79 14.03 28.91
N TRP A 449 11.68 12.70 29.08
CA TRP A 449 12.85 11.82 29.13
C TRP A 449 13.58 11.72 27.78
N LEU A 450 12.90 12.01 26.65
CA LEU A 450 13.52 12.10 25.32
C LEU A 450 14.36 13.36 25.13
N ASP A 451 14.18 14.37 25.99
CA ASP A 451 14.95 15.62 26.00
C ASP A 451 16.12 15.59 26.99
N SER A 452 16.35 14.46 27.66
CA SER A 452 17.44 14.30 28.63
C SER A 452 18.83 14.41 28.00
N GLU A 453 19.81 14.90 28.78
CA GLU A 453 21.18 15.13 28.30
C GLU A 453 21.95 13.82 28.09
N GLY A 454 21.83 13.25 26.90
CA GLY A 454 22.64 12.10 26.46
C GLY A 454 22.58 11.88 24.95
N GLN A 455 23.70 11.50 24.34
CA GLN A 455 23.77 11.23 22.89
C GLN A 455 22.81 10.09 22.49
N GLU A 456 22.68 9.07 23.34
CA GLU A 456 21.77 7.93 23.17
C GLU A 456 20.30 8.37 23.12
N HIS A 457 19.88 9.29 24.01
CA HIS A 457 18.52 9.84 24.03
C HIS A 457 18.23 10.71 22.80
N LYS A 458 19.19 11.53 22.35
CA LYS A 458 19.06 12.32 21.11
C LYS A 458 18.93 11.44 19.85
N ILE A 459 19.72 10.37 19.76
CA ILE A 459 19.61 9.39 18.66
C ILE A 459 18.21 8.76 18.63
N ASN A 460 17.70 8.35 19.79
CA ASN A 460 16.35 7.77 19.90
C ASN A 460 15.25 8.77 19.56
N LYS A 461 15.30 9.99 20.11
CA LYS A 461 14.36 11.08 19.80
C LYS A 461 14.20 11.26 18.30
N TRP A 462 15.29 11.45 17.56
CA TRP A 462 15.22 11.67 16.11
C TRP A 462 14.81 10.42 15.32
N SER A 463 15.31 9.24 15.70
CA SER A 463 14.88 7.98 15.08
C SER A 463 13.36 7.80 15.18
N PHE A 464 12.78 8.14 16.33
CA PHE A 464 11.34 8.00 16.55
C PHE A 464 10.52 9.09 15.82
N TRP A 465 11.02 10.34 15.76
CA TRP A 465 10.39 11.39 14.96
C TRP A 465 10.40 11.07 13.46
N HIS A 466 11.46 10.45 12.94
CA HIS A 466 11.53 9.98 11.54
C HIS A 466 10.53 8.85 11.26
N SER A 467 10.35 7.94 12.22
CA SER A 467 9.36 6.87 12.17
C SER A 467 7.92 7.38 12.19
N LEU A 468 7.58 8.28 13.11
CA LEU A 468 6.26 8.94 13.13
C LEU A 468 6.00 9.73 11.85
N ALA A 469 6.99 10.47 11.35
CA ALA A 469 6.88 11.22 10.10
C ALA A 469 6.55 10.33 8.89
N HIS A 470 7.19 9.16 8.76
CA HIS A 470 6.79 8.20 7.72
C HIS A 470 5.35 7.72 7.92
N LEU A 471 4.97 7.36 9.15
CA LEU A 471 3.63 6.84 9.43
C LEU A 471 2.53 7.86 9.11
N ILE A 472 2.75 9.15 9.37
CA ILE A 472 1.88 10.24 8.91
C ILE A 472 1.72 10.20 7.39
N HIS A 473 2.83 10.12 6.63
CA HIS A 473 2.75 10.10 5.18
C HIS A 473 1.94 8.91 4.62
N VAL A 474 2.16 7.69 5.12
CA VAL A 474 1.45 6.51 4.59
C VAL A 474 -0.02 6.44 5.04
N THR A 475 -0.34 6.96 6.22
CA THR A 475 -1.72 6.94 6.78
C THR A 475 -2.58 8.08 6.25
N CYS A 476 -2.05 9.30 6.25
CA CYS A 476 -2.82 10.45 5.80
C CYS A 476 -2.83 10.53 4.26
N GLY A 477 -1.77 10.04 3.61
CA GLY A 477 -1.72 9.89 2.15
C GLY A 477 -2.72 8.88 1.57
N SER A 478 -3.32 8.00 2.37
CA SER A 478 -4.46 7.15 1.96
C SER A 478 -5.84 7.78 2.25
N GLY A 479 -5.90 8.99 2.81
CA GLY A 479 -7.14 9.64 3.24
C GLY A 479 -7.69 9.13 4.58
N SER A 480 -6.88 8.42 5.37
CA SER A 480 -7.29 7.81 6.66
C SER A 480 -7.08 8.74 7.87
N CYS A 481 -6.83 10.03 7.64
CA CYS A 481 -6.69 11.06 8.67
C CYS A 481 -7.79 12.11 8.53
N SER A 482 -8.16 12.72 9.66
CA SER A 482 -9.10 13.83 9.76
C SER A 482 -8.55 15.12 9.15
N ALA A 483 -9.47 15.99 8.71
CA ALA A 483 -9.12 17.27 8.12
C ALA A 483 -8.36 18.15 9.12
N GLY A 484 -7.14 18.55 8.75
CA GLY A 484 -6.26 19.40 9.56
C GLY A 484 -5.22 18.65 10.40
N TYR A 485 -5.30 17.32 10.56
CA TYR A 485 -4.28 16.58 11.32
C TYR A 485 -2.88 16.62 10.66
N GLU A 486 -2.81 16.57 9.33
CA GLU A 486 -1.55 16.76 8.60
C GLU A 486 -0.95 18.16 8.87
N ASP A 487 -1.78 19.20 8.96
CA ASP A 487 -1.31 20.57 9.23
C ASP A 487 -0.88 20.76 10.70
N GLU A 488 -1.58 20.13 11.65
CA GLU A 488 -1.19 20.05 13.06
C GLU A 488 0.23 19.44 13.20
N MET A 489 0.44 18.27 12.60
CA MET A 489 1.76 17.62 12.61
C MET A 489 2.81 18.37 11.79
N GLY A 490 2.42 19.03 10.70
CA GLY A 490 3.29 19.88 9.90
C GLY A 490 3.84 21.06 10.69
N GLN A 491 2.98 21.74 11.46
CA GLN A 491 3.38 22.81 12.37
C GLN A 491 4.32 22.29 13.48
N LYS A 492 4.02 21.13 14.06
CA LYS A 492 4.85 20.51 15.10
C LYS A 492 6.25 20.11 14.61
N LEU A 493 6.36 19.55 13.41
CA LEU A 493 7.66 19.26 12.80
C LEU A 493 8.42 20.54 12.41
N LEU A 494 7.71 21.61 12.03
CA LEU A 494 8.32 22.92 11.76
C LEU A 494 8.79 23.65 13.02
N SER A 495 8.14 23.49 14.18
CA SER A 495 8.63 24.06 15.44
C SER A 495 9.90 23.35 15.88
N LEU A 496 9.95 22.01 15.84
CA LEU A 496 11.17 21.23 16.08
C LEU A 496 12.37 21.66 15.21
N PHE A 497 12.11 22.12 13.97
CA PHE A 497 13.12 22.71 13.10
C PHE A 497 13.53 24.13 13.54
N LYS A 498 12.55 25.02 13.77
CA LYS A 498 12.78 26.45 14.06
C LYS A 498 13.33 26.72 15.46
N ASP A 499 12.91 25.94 16.45
CA ASP A 499 13.28 26.11 17.86
C ASP A 499 14.69 25.56 18.15
N SER A 500 15.26 24.78 17.22
CA SER A 500 16.62 24.25 17.34
C SER A 500 17.68 25.27 16.91
N THR A 501 18.67 25.47 17.78
CA THR A 501 19.89 26.23 17.51
C THR A 501 21.07 25.36 17.03
N ASN A 502 20.92 24.03 17.05
CA ASN A 502 21.95 23.08 16.63
C ASN A 502 21.70 22.64 15.18
N PRO A 503 22.64 22.88 14.24
CA PRO A 503 22.50 22.45 12.83
C PRO A 503 22.19 20.97 12.65
N GLY A 504 22.70 20.09 13.52
CA GLY A 504 22.42 18.65 13.43
C GLY A 504 20.98 18.29 13.79
N ASP A 505 20.43 18.94 14.82
CA ASP A 505 19.03 18.79 15.23
C ASP A 505 18.09 19.44 14.19
N GLN A 506 18.49 20.58 13.59
CA GLN A 506 17.79 21.20 12.45
C GLN A 506 17.74 20.27 11.23
N VAL A 507 18.86 19.64 10.86
CA VAL A 507 18.91 18.65 9.77
C VAL A 507 18.03 17.43 10.09
N ALA A 508 18.04 16.95 11.32
CA ALA A 508 17.19 15.83 11.73
C ALA A 508 15.69 16.18 11.64
N ALA A 509 15.29 17.41 11.99
CA ALA A 509 13.92 17.89 11.78
C ALA A 509 13.55 17.99 10.29
N LEU A 510 14.47 18.46 9.44
CA LEU A 510 14.26 18.51 7.97
C LEU A 510 14.12 17.10 7.36
N ILE A 511 14.78 16.08 7.92
CA ILE A 511 14.58 14.69 7.53
C ILE A 511 13.20 14.17 7.96
N ALA A 512 12.70 14.55 9.14
CA ALA A 512 11.32 14.25 9.53
C ALA A 512 10.32 14.90 8.53
N LEU A 513 10.49 16.18 8.22
CA LEU A 513 9.67 16.91 7.24
C LEU A 513 9.71 16.25 5.84
N ARG A 514 10.91 15.80 5.40
CA ARG A 514 11.11 15.03 4.15
C ARG A 514 10.30 13.72 4.12
N ASN A 515 10.17 13.06 5.27
CA ASN A 515 9.47 11.77 5.40
C ASN A 515 7.96 11.96 5.51
N ALA A 516 7.49 13.01 6.19
CA ALA A 516 6.06 13.34 6.33
C ALA A 516 5.44 13.90 5.05
N ARG A 517 6.21 14.63 4.21
CA ARG A 517 5.79 15.15 2.90
C ARG A 517 4.57 16.08 2.92
N ILE A 518 4.28 16.70 4.05
CA ILE A 518 3.11 17.55 4.29
C ILE A 518 3.18 18.82 3.41
N PRO A 519 2.22 19.07 2.49
CA PRO A 519 2.32 20.15 1.51
C PRO A 519 2.47 21.57 2.08
N THR A 520 1.84 21.86 3.22
CA THR A 520 1.88 23.17 3.88
C THR A 520 3.25 23.53 4.45
N THR A 521 4.13 22.54 4.63
CA THR A 521 5.53 22.77 5.08
C THR A 521 6.45 23.31 3.98
N PHE A 522 6.00 23.36 2.71
CA PHE A 522 6.83 23.72 1.57
C PHE A 522 7.42 25.14 1.64
N GLU A 523 6.64 26.16 2.01
CA GLU A 523 7.14 27.55 2.05
C GLU A 523 8.16 27.78 3.17
N PRO A 524 7.91 27.39 4.44
CA PRO A 524 8.91 27.50 5.51
C PRO A 524 10.25 26.80 5.19
N ILE A 525 10.21 25.63 4.55
CA ILE A 525 11.44 24.93 4.14
C ILE A 525 12.12 25.69 2.98
N ARG A 526 11.36 26.24 2.01
CA ARG A 526 11.91 27.06 0.92
C ARG A 526 12.62 28.31 1.44
N GLU A 527 12.07 28.97 2.45
CA GLU A 527 12.69 30.12 3.11
C GLU A 527 14.05 29.74 3.73
N ALA A 528 14.11 28.62 4.46
CA ALA A 528 15.36 28.12 5.03
C ALA A 528 16.42 27.74 3.98
N VAL A 529 16.01 27.23 2.80
CA VAL A 529 16.97 26.93 1.71
C VAL A 529 17.56 28.23 1.12
N LEU A 530 16.78 29.31 1.07
CA LEU A 530 17.21 30.61 0.55
C LEU A 530 18.06 31.42 1.55
N ASP A 531 17.92 31.15 2.85
CA ASP A 531 18.67 31.83 3.89
C ASP A 531 20.15 31.39 3.90
N LYS A 532 21.01 32.23 3.30
CA LYS A 532 22.48 32.02 3.26
C LYS A 532 23.18 32.16 4.62
N SER A 533 22.47 32.51 5.70
CA SER A 533 23.03 32.56 7.07
C SER A 533 22.99 31.20 7.79
N LEU A 534 22.18 30.24 7.32
CA LEU A 534 22.11 28.89 7.87
C LEU A 534 23.28 28.01 7.39
N ASP A 535 23.64 26.99 8.19
CA ASP A 535 24.68 26.00 7.82
C ASP A 535 24.36 25.35 6.46
N GLY A 536 25.37 25.19 5.62
CA GLY A 536 25.22 24.58 4.29
C GLY A 536 24.53 23.21 4.30
N SER A 537 24.71 22.41 5.35
CA SER A 537 23.99 21.14 5.52
C SER A 537 22.50 21.35 5.77
N VAL A 538 22.10 22.35 6.57
CA VAL A 538 20.68 22.69 6.78
C VAL A 538 20.02 23.07 5.45
N ARG A 539 20.70 23.91 4.63
CA ARG A 539 20.22 24.30 3.30
C ARG A 539 20.15 23.12 2.32
N PHE A 540 21.15 22.24 2.33
CA PHE A 540 21.20 21.01 1.52
C PHE A 540 20.06 20.04 1.87
N TYR A 541 19.86 19.75 3.15
CA TYR A 541 18.78 18.86 3.62
C TYR A 541 17.39 19.48 3.43
N GLY A 542 17.26 20.80 3.54
CA GLY A 542 16.04 21.53 3.18
C GLY A 542 15.68 21.34 1.70
N LEU A 543 16.65 21.49 0.80
CA LEU A 543 16.45 21.25 -0.63
C LEU A 543 16.11 19.77 -0.92
N ASN A 544 16.68 18.83 -0.16
CA ASN A 544 16.32 17.42 -0.23
C ASN A 544 14.89 17.13 0.24
N ALA A 545 14.43 17.80 1.30
CA ALA A 545 13.05 17.69 1.78
C ALA A 545 12.04 18.18 0.73
N LEU A 546 12.32 19.35 0.13
CA LEU A 546 11.45 19.94 -0.91
C LEU A 546 11.28 19.04 -2.14
N LYS A 547 12.24 18.19 -2.49
CA LYS A 547 12.11 17.26 -3.64
C LYS A 547 10.98 16.25 -3.46
N ASN A 548 10.66 15.83 -2.24
CA ASN A 548 9.57 14.87 -2.00
C ASN A 548 8.18 15.53 -2.12
N ILE A 549 8.08 16.84 -1.86
CA ILE A 549 6.82 17.61 -1.88
C ILE A 549 6.60 18.28 -3.24
N GLY A 550 7.65 18.87 -3.81
CA GLY A 550 7.60 19.77 -4.97
C GLY A 550 7.60 19.12 -6.35
N THR A 551 7.47 17.80 -6.46
CA THR A 551 7.42 17.11 -7.77
C THR A 551 6.07 17.19 -8.47
N LYS A 552 4.99 17.52 -7.75
CA LYS A 552 3.63 17.70 -8.29
C LYS A 552 3.19 19.16 -8.24
N MET A 553 2.16 19.52 -9.02
CA MET A 553 1.51 20.82 -8.90
C MET A 553 0.70 20.93 -7.59
N PRO A 554 0.57 22.13 -7.00
CA PRO A 554 1.08 23.42 -7.47
C PRO A 554 2.59 23.60 -7.20
N HIS A 555 3.18 22.85 -6.28
CA HIS A 555 4.54 23.10 -5.75
C HIS A 555 5.66 23.02 -6.81
N ARG A 556 5.52 22.23 -7.88
CA ARG A 556 6.48 22.19 -9.00
C ARG A 556 6.76 23.57 -9.60
N SER A 557 5.73 24.42 -9.69
CA SER A 557 5.84 25.80 -10.19
C SER A 557 6.77 26.68 -9.34
N LYS A 558 7.05 26.30 -8.10
CA LYS A 558 7.93 27.00 -7.16
C LYS A 558 9.27 26.30 -6.96
N LEU A 559 9.29 24.95 -6.95
CA LEU A 559 10.51 24.16 -6.78
C LEU A 559 11.47 24.34 -7.97
N VAL A 560 10.98 24.33 -9.20
CA VAL A 560 11.87 24.43 -10.37
C VAL A 560 12.58 25.79 -10.46
N PRO A 561 11.90 26.95 -10.29
CA PRO A 561 12.59 28.24 -10.20
C PRO A 561 13.62 28.32 -9.07
N LEU A 562 13.32 27.77 -7.88
CA LEU A 562 14.26 27.69 -6.76
C LEU A 562 15.52 26.89 -7.12
N CYS A 563 15.35 25.71 -7.72
CA CYS A 563 16.49 24.91 -8.15
C CYS A 563 17.31 25.63 -9.24
N PHE A 564 16.68 26.35 -10.17
CA PHE A 564 17.40 27.14 -11.17
C PHE A 564 18.18 28.31 -10.54
N SER A 565 17.58 29.06 -9.59
CA SER A 565 18.29 30.17 -8.94
C SER A 565 19.52 29.70 -8.18
N ILE A 566 19.42 28.57 -7.47
CA ILE A 566 20.57 27.97 -6.77
C ILE A 566 21.60 27.44 -7.77
N PHE A 567 21.18 26.61 -8.74
CA PHE A 567 22.10 25.99 -9.70
C PHE A 567 22.92 27.01 -10.50
N THR A 568 22.33 28.16 -10.84
CA THR A 568 22.95 29.18 -11.70
C THR A 568 23.75 30.25 -10.93
N ASP A 569 23.63 30.33 -9.61
CA ASP A 569 24.39 31.28 -8.77
C ASP A 569 25.80 30.72 -8.47
N PRO A 570 26.89 31.33 -8.98
CA PRO A 570 28.25 30.86 -8.75
C PRO A 570 28.75 31.08 -7.30
N THR A 571 28.00 31.80 -6.47
CA THR A 571 28.30 32.01 -5.04
C THR A 571 27.75 30.90 -4.13
N GLU A 572 26.93 30.00 -4.65
CA GLU A 572 26.38 28.87 -3.89
C GLU A 572 27.38 27.69 -3.80
N PRO A 573 27.34 26.90 -2.69
CA PRO A 573 28.16 25.69 -2.52
C PRO A 573 28.03 24.67 -3.66
N THR A 574 29.10 23.96 -3.98
CA THR A 574 29.15 23.03 -5.12
C THR A 574 28.14 21.89 -4.94
N ASP A 575 28.06 21.32 -3.74
CA ASP A 575 27.12 20.26 -3.36
C ASP A 575 25.65 20.69 -3.52
N LEU A 576 25.31 21.88 -3.06
CA LEU A 576 23.97 22.47 -3.12
C LEU A 576 23.57 22.78 -4.57
N ARG A 577 24.50 23.30 -5.39
CA ARG A 577 24.30 23.52 -6.83
C ARG A 577 24.08 22.21 -7.59
N ILE A 578 24.85 21.15 -7.29
CA ILE A 578 24.65 19.81 -7.90
C ILE A 578 23.33 19.19 -7.43
N MET A 579 22.95 19.36 -6.17
CA MET A 579 21.67 18.88 -5.65
C MET A 579 20.47 19.61 -6.28
N ALA A 580 20.59 20.92 -6.52
CA ALA A 580 19.61 21.71 -7.26
C ALA A 580 19.47 21.25 -8.71
N PHE A 581 20.60 21.02 -9.40
CA PHE A 581 20.63 20.44 -10.74
C PHE A 581 19.90 19.08 -10.80
N ALA A 582 20.22 18.17 -9.88
CA ALA A 582 19.55 16.88 -9.77
C ALA A 582 18.05 17.06 -9.48
N GLY A 583 17.69 18.01 -8.60
CA GLY A 583 16.31 18.40 -8.31
C GLY A 583 15.48 18.71 -9.55
N ILE A 584 16.02 19.48 -10.50
CA ILE A 584 15.32 19.80 -11.77
C ILE A 584 15.09 18.55 -12.61
N LEU A 585 16.07 17.62 -12.68
CA LEU A 585 15.87 16.36 -13.42
C LEU A 585 14.79 15.48 -12.77
N TYR A 586 14.71 15.46 -11.44
CA TYR A 586 13.68 14.72 -10.71
C TYR A 586 12.25 15.27 -10.88
N THR A 587 12.05 16.54 -11.27
CA THR A 587 10.71 17.12 -11.51
C THR A 587 10.12 16.82 -12.89
N ARG A 588 10.74 15.93 -13.68
CA ARG A 588 10.39 15.62 -15.08
C ARG A 588 10.43 16.91 -15.93
N PRO A 589 11.62 17.42 -16.28
CA PRO A 589 11.75 18.67 -17.01
C PRO A 589 11.27 18.51 -18.46
N SER A 590 10.59 19.54 -18.94
CA SER A 590 10.22 19.73 -20.34
C SER A 590 11.46 19.89 -21.23
N PRO A 591 11.35 19.67 -22.55
CA PRO A 591 12.46 19.89 -23.49
C PRO A 591 13.09 21.29 -23.37
N ALA A 592 12.28 22.32 -23.10
CA ALA A 592 12.75 23.70 -22.90
C ALA A 592 13.56 23.85 -21.60
N GLU A 593 13.08 23.29 -20.48
CA GLU A 593 13.84 23.28 -19.21
C GLU A 593 15.19 22.54 -19.37
N ILE A 594 15.23 21.46 -20.15
CA ILE A 594 16.48 20.71 -20.45
C ILE A 594 17.44 21.54 -21.33
N ASP A 595 16.95 22.25 -22.34
CA ASP A 595 17.79 23.07 -23.22
C ASP A 595 18.41 24.27 -22.49
N VAL A 596 17.65 24.89 -21.57
CA VAL A 596 18.16 25.91 -20.65
C VAL A 596 19.23 25.33 -19.72
N LEU A 597 19.01 24.17 -19.11
CA LEU A 597 20.00 23.47 -18.28
C LEU A 597 21.32 23.24 -19.04
N ILE A 598 21.25 22.71 -20.26
CA ILE A 598 22.45 22.45 -21.08
C ILE A 598 23.17 23.75 -21.41
N SER A 599 22.43 24.83 -21.70
CA SER A 599 23.00 26.15 -21.97
C SER A 599 23.75 26.75 -20.78
N PHE A 600 23.40 26.39 -19.53
CA PHE A 600 24.20 26.72 -18.35
C PHE A 600 25.39 25.79 -18.19
N VAL A 601 25.22 24.47 -18.30
CA VAL A 601 26.32 23.47 -18.16
C VAL A 601 27.47 23.71 -19.16
N VAL A 602 27.18 24.16 -20.38
CA VAL A 602 28.21 24.52 -21.37
C VAL A 602 29.06 25.72 -20.94
N ARG A 603 28.48 26.65 -20.16
CA ARG A 603 29.12 27.89 -19.69
C ARG A 603 29.61 27.80 -18.23
N GLU A 604 29.48 26.64 -17.59
CA GLU A 604 29.89 26.47 -16.20
C GLU A 604 31.42 26.46 -16.06
N ASP A 605 31.96 27.35 -15.22
CA ASP A 605 33.39 27.43 -14.93
C ASP A 605 33.82 26.45 -13.84
N ASN A 606 32.95 26.12 -12.87
CA ASN A 606 33.26 25.11 -11.85
C ASN A 606 33.32 23.71 -12.48
N ARG A 607 34.53 23.15 -12.51
CA ARG A 607 34.82 21.84 -13.13
C ARG A 607 34.05 20.70 -12.45
N GLU A 608 33.81 20.79 -11.15
CA GLU A 608 33.04 19.83 -10.37
C GLU A 608 31.60 19.75 -10.86
N ILE A 609 30.90 20.89 -10.84
CA ILE A 609 29.50 21.01 -11.25
C ILE A 609 29.33 20.60 -12.71
N ARG A 610 30.22 21.06 -13.59
CA ARG A 610 30.19 20.71 -15.01
C ARG A 610 30.40 19.21 -15.23
N SER A 611 31.31 18.58 -14.50
CA SER A 611 31.54 17.12 -14.57
C SER A 611 30.32 16.35 -14.06
N ALA A 612 29.79 16.71 -12.89
CA ALA A 612 28.63 16.05 -12.28
C ALA A 612 27.36 16.18 -13.13
N ALA A 613 27.10 17.36 -13.70
CA ALA A 613 25.96 17.60 -14.56
C ALA A 613 26.05 16.78 -15.87
N ILE A 614 27.21 16.77 -16.53
CA ILE A 614 27.44 15.99 -17.77
C ILE A 614 27.35 14.49 -17.49
N ALA A 615 27.93 14.01 -16.38
CA ALA A 615 27.83 12.62 -15.96
C ALA A 615 26.37 12.22 -15.72
N THR A 616 25.65 13.01 -14.91
CA THR A 616 24.23 12.78 -14.61
C THR A 616 23.40 12.73 -15.91
N MET A 617 23.50 13.73 -16.79
CA MET A 617 22.75 13.73 -18.05
C MET A 617 23.06 12.48 -18.89
N ARG A 618 24.33 12.06 -18.96
CA ARG A 618 24.73 10.86 -19.71
C ARG A 618 24.13 9.59 -19.12
N SER A 619 24.27 9.40 -17.81
CA SER A 619 23.75 8.22 -17.11
C SER A 619 22.22 8.12 -17.27
N PHE A 620 21.49 9.23 -17.09
CA PHE A 620 20.05 9.29 -17.34
C PHE A 620 19.68 9.05 -18.82
N ALA A 621 20.46 9.54 -19.79
CA ALA A 621 20.17 9.36 -21.23
C ALA A 621 20.21 7.91 -21.74
N TYR A 622 20.74 6.97 -20.94
CA TYR A 622 20.74 5.53 -21.23
C TYR A 622 19.87 4.69 -20.28
N SER A 623 19.14 5.35 -19.37
CA SER A 623 18.18 4.70 -18.48
C SER A 623 17.12 3.89 -19.25
N LYS A 624 16.89 2.66 -18.79
CA LYS A 624 15.88 1.71 -19.25
C LYS A 624 14.55 1.86 -18.51
N ASN A 625 14.53 2.56 -17.37
CA ASN A 625 13.35 2.77 -16.53
C ASN A 625 12.18 3.39 -17.33
N PRO A 626 11.05 2.67 -17.49
CA PRO A 626 9.92 3.13 -18.30
C PRO A 626 9.33 4.47 -17.85
N CYS A 627 9.42 4.80 -16.56
CA CYS A 627 8.83 6.02 -16.00
C CYS A 627 9.56 7.32 -16.40
N VAL A 628 10.80 7.22 -16.92
CA VAL A 628 11.63 8.37 -17.31
C VAL A 628 12.12 8.33 -18.76
N VAL A 629 11.99 7.20 -19.46
CA VAL A 629 12.44 6.99 -20.86
C VAL A 629 12.09 8.14 -21.81
N ALA A 630 10.92 8.77 -21.67
CA ALA A 630 10.51 9.92 -22.49
C ALA A 630 11.44 11.13 -22.30
N ALA A 631 11.79 11.48 -21.05
CA ALA A 631 12.75 12.53 -20.74
C ALA A 631 14.18 12.13 -21.19
N CYS A 632 14.55 10.86 -21.00
CA CYS A 632 15.85 10.34 -21.41
C CYS A 632 16.09 10.47 -22.92
N ARG A 633 15.07 10.28 -23.77
CA ARG A 633 15.15 10.53 -25.21
C ARG A 633 15.49 12.00 -25.54
N ASN A 634 14.86 12.95 -24.86
CA ASN A 634 15.11 14.39 -25.05
C ASN A 634 16.53 14.76 -24.62
N ILE A 635 16.98 14.28 -23.45
CA ILE A 635 18.35 14.48 -22.96
C ILE A 635 19.36 13.87 -23.95
N LYS A 636 19.11 12.65 -24.44
CA LYS A 636 19.98 11.96 -25.41
C LYS A 636 20.12 12.69 -26.75
N TYR A 637 19.04 13.32 -27.23
CA TYR A 637 19.08 14.15 -28.43
C TYR A 637 19.96 15.38 -28.22
N LEU A 638 19.68 16.17 -27.18
CA LEU A 638 20.39 17.42 -26.90
C LEU A 638 21.87 17.20 -26.51
N LEU A 639 22.19 16.08 -25.84
CA LEU A 639 23.57 15.67 -25.54
C LEU A 639 24.41 15.44 -26.80
N ARG A 640 23.83 14.82 -27.84
CA ARG A 640 24.54 14.51 -29.10
C ARG A 640 24.90 15.76 -29.89
N ASP A 641 24.05 16.78 -29.81
CA ASP A 641 24.22 18.05 -30.52
C ASP A 641 25.17 18.98 -29.76
N ARG A 642 24.81 19.40 -28.53
CA ARG A 642 25.52 20.47 -27.81
C ARG A 642 26.69 20.01 -26.93
N LEU A 643 26.70 18.77 -26.43
CA LEU A 643 27.64 18.31 -25.39
C LEU A 643 28.63 17.21 -25.83
N LYS A 644 28.65 16.86 -27.13
CA LYS A 644 29.51 15.80 -27.70
C LYS A 644 31.01 15.99 -27.43
N ARG A 645 31.49 17.22 -27.28
CA ARG A 645 32.92 17.55 -27.11
C ARG A 645 33.36 17.69 -25.65
N ILE A 646 32.44 17.86 -24.70
CA ILE A 646 32.80 18.09 -23.28
C ILE A 646 32.83 16.73 -22.56
N LYS A 647 33.93 16.42 -21.86
CA LYS A 647 34.06 15.16 -21.10
C LYS A 647 33.90 15.43 -19.60
N SER A 648 33.18 14.56 -18.90
CA SER A 648 33.29 14.39 -17.45
C SER A 648 34.60 13.66 -17.12
N SER A 649 35.07 13.79 -15.88
CA SER A 649 36.26 13.11 -15.35
C SER A 649 35.86 12.19 -14.20
N PRO A 650 36.45 10.99 -14.05
CA PRO A 650 36.23 10.15 -12.88
C PRO A 650 36.89 10.72 -11.60
N PHE A 651 37.85 11.66 -11.76
CA PHE A 651 38.55 12.34 -10.66
C PHE A 651 37.93 13.68 -10.25
N LEU A 652 36.77 14.02 -10.82
CA LEU A 652 35.95 15.17 -10.43
C LEU A 652 34.59 14.63 -10.01
N SER A 653 33.73 15.51 -9.50
CA SER A 653 32.36 15.20 -9.12
C SER A 653 31.63 14.52 -10.27
N ASN A 654 30.89 13.47 -9.93
CA ASN A 654 30.43 12.49 -10.90
C ASN A 654 29.07 11.93 -10.48
N ASN A 655 28.38 11.27 -11.41
CA ASN A 655 27.14 10.57 -11.12
C ASN A 655 27.00 9.35 -12.04
N LEU A 656 27.36 8.19 -11.50
CA LEU A 656 27.10 6.91 -12.12
C LEU A 656 25.69 6.47 -11.73
N TYR A 657 24.76 6.53 -12.68
CA TYR A 657 23.43 5.91 -12.55
C TYR A 657 23.34 4.76 -13.55
N THR A 658 22.99 3.58 -13.08
CA THR A 658 22.73 2.39 -13.91
C THR A 658 21.40 1.78 -13.50
N ASP A 659 20.67 1.23 -14.47
CA ASP A 659 19.39 0.59 -14.23
C ASP A 659 19.21 -0.67 -15.09
N PHE A 660 18.28 -1.50 -14.63
CA PHE A 660 17.79 -2.65 -15.37
C PHE A 660 16.27 -2.69 -15.28
N THR A 661 15.64 -3.29 -16.27
CA THR A 661 14.18 -3.46 -16.31
C THR A 661 13.89 -4.76 -17.05
N ASN A 662 13.18 -5.66 -16.39
CA ASN A 662 12.61 -6.84 -16.97
C ASN A 662 11.09 -6.65 -17.07
N LEU A 663 10.63 -6.26 -18.25
CA LEU A 663 9.20 -6.01 -18.50
C LEU A 663 8.34 -7.27 -18.38
N GLY A 664 8.90 -8.46 -18.67
CA GLY A 664 8.18 -9.72 -18.55
C GLY A 664 7.85 -10.10 -17.11
N TYR A 665 8.76 -9.76 -16.17
CA TYR A 665 8.60 -10.02 -14.74
C TYR A 665 8.10 -8.81 -13.93
N GLY A 666 7.87 -7.65 -14.57
CA GLY A 666 7.47 -6.42 -13.89
C GLY A 666 8.51 -5.82 -12.94
N PHE A 667 9.72 -6.36 -12.95
CA PHE A 667 10.77 -6.04 -12.00
C PHE A 667 11.80 -5.11 -12.63
N SER A 668 12.19 -4.09 -11.88
CA SER A 668 13.27 -3.18 -12.27
C SER A 668 14.02 -2.70 -11.05
N GLY A 669 15.26 -2.26 -11.25
CA GLY A 669 16.05 -1.66 -10.21
C GLY A 669 17.03 -0.66 -10.79
N SER A 670 17.44 0.29 -9.96
CA SER A 670 18.53 1.20 -10.26
C SER A 670 19.50 1.33 -9.11
N PHE A 671 20.70 1.77 -9.47
CA PHE A 671 21.84 1.94 -8.61
C PHE A 671 22.54 3.23 -9.00
N GLN A 672 22.77 4.10 -8.02
CA GLN A 672 23.38 5.40 -8.19
C GLN A 672 24.53 5.58 -7.20
N ILE A 673 25.70 5.97 -7.70
CA ILE A 673 26.79 6.50 -6.89
C ILE A 673 27.12 7.89 -7.42
N SER A 674 27.16 8.88 -6.52
CA SER A 674 27.54 10.26 -6.85
C SER A 674 28.58 10.77 -5.84
N PRO A 675 29.89 10.68 -6.16
CA PRO A 675 30.90 11.44 -5.44
C PRO A 675 30.76 12.91 -5.82
N LEU A 676 30.66 13.76 -4.80
CA LEU A 676 30.57 15.22 -4.90
C LEU A 676 31.75 15.80 -4.12
N TYR A 677 32.66 16.48 -4.81
CA TYR A 677 33.80 17.17 -4.22
C TYR A 677 33.52 18.67 -4.24
N GLU A 678 33.88 19.37 -3.16
CA GLU A 678 33.88 20.82 -3.18
C GLU A 678 35.08 21.37 -3.95
N LYS A 679 35.03 22.67 -4.28
CA LYS A 679 36.18 23.39 -4.84
C LYS A 679 37.34 23.49 -3.84
N ASP A 680 37.03 23.42 -2.56
CA ASP A 680 37.99 23.25 -1.46
C ASP A 680 38.05 21.75 -1.07
N PRO A 681 39.24 21.10 -1.07
CA PRO A 681 39.35 19.68 -0.75
C PRO A 681 39.03 19.30 0.70
N ASP A 682 38.73 20.28 1.58
CA ASP A 682 38.38 20.04 2.98
C ASP A 682 36.94 19.50 3.19
N GLU A 683 36.07 19.58 2.18
CA GLU A 683 34.72 18.99 2.16
C GLU A 683 34.47 18.04 0.97
N PHE A 684 33.80 16.92 1.22
CA PHE A 684 33.26 16.06 0.17
C PHE A 684 32.03 15.26 0.65
N THR A 685 31.16 14.90 -0.29
CA THR A 685 29.97 14.07 -0.05
C THR A 685 29.95 12.86 -0.98
N TYR A 686 29.77 11.66 -0.42
CA TYR A 686 29.41 10.47 -1.19
C TYR A 686 27.91 10.21 -1.04
N ALA A 687 27.18 10.29 -2.15
CA ALA A 687 25.80 9.81 -2.21
C ALA A 687 25.76 8.41 -2.84
N PHE A 688 25.09 7.47 -2.17
CA PHE A 688 24.73 6.15 -2.68
C PHE A 688 23.22 6.03 -2.67
N ARG A 689 22.65 5.39 -3.69
CA ARG A 689 21.22 5.08 -3.73
C ARG A 689 20.96 3.82 -4.54
N SER A 690 20.08 2.97 -4.02
CA SER A 690 19.49 1.87 -4.77
C SER A 690 17.99 2.04 -4.75
N ASP A 691 17.36 1.72 -5.88
CA ASP A 691 15.91 1.73 -6.08
C ASP A 691 15.48 0.35 -6.61
N TYR A 692 14.32 -0.14 -6.20
CA TYR A 692 13.65 -1.27 -6.83
C TYR A 692 12.19 -0.92 -7.16
N LYS A 693 11.63 -1.58 -8.17
CA LYS A 693 10.20 -1.52 -8.50
C LYS A 693 9.72 -2.92 -8.85
N LEU A 694 8.58 -3.32 -8.28
CA LEU A 694 7.91 -4.59 -8.53
C LEU A 694 6.43 -4.31 -8.80
N SER A 695 6.01 -4.53 -10.05
CA SER A 695 4.74 -3.98 -10.56
C SER A 695 4.65 -2.48 -10.19
N ASP A 696 3.49 -1.88 -9.94
CA ASP A 696 3.41 -0.42 -9.67
C ASP A 696 4.05 0.05 -8.35
N ASN A 697 4.50 -0.87 -7.50
CA ASN A 697 5.10 -0.54 -6.23
C ASN A 697 6.57 -0.21 -6.40
N TYR A 698 6.96 0.97 -5.90
CA TYR A 698 8.33 1.45 -5.87
C TYR A 698 8.88 1.37 -4.44
N TYR A 699 10.12 0.92 -4.33
CA TYR A 699 10.82 0.69 -3.08
C TYR A 699 12.19 1.37 -3.14
N LEU A 700 12.52 2.16 -2.11
CA LEU A 700 13.84 2.74 -1.90
C LEU A 700 14.56 1.88 -0.85
N PRO A 701 15.23 0.77 -1.21
CA PRO A 701 15.91 -0.10 -0.26
C PRO A 701 16.97 0.63 0.57
N ILE A 702 17.77 1.51 -0.04
CA ILE A 702 18.92 2.17 0.58
C ILE A 702 19.17 3.51 -0.11
N GLU A 703 19.34 4.57 0.67
CA GLU A 703 19.98 5.82 0.28
C GLU A 703 21.05 6.14 1.36
N VAL A 704 22.23 6.62 1.02
CA VAL A 704 23.28 6.99 2.00
C VAL A 704 23.93 8.28 1.54
N PHE A 705 24.07 9.24 2.45
CA PHE A 705 24.88 10.43 2.27
C PHE A 705 25.98 10.43 3.33
N LEU A 706 27.23 10.28 2.90
CA LEU A 706 28.41 10.43 3.77
C LEU A 706 29.00 11.80 3.49
N ARG A 707 28.84 12.78 4.39
CA ARG A 707 29.44 14.12 4.27
C ARG A 707 30.63 14.25 5.23
N PHE A 708 31.75 14.67 4.68
CA PHE A 708 33.00 14.87 5.40
C PHE A 708 33.36 16.35 5.35
N ARG A 709 33.76 16.95 6.49
CA ARG A 709 34.19 18.35 6.59
C ARG A 709 35.40 18.47 7.52
N GLY A 710 36.37 19.31 7.19
CA GLY A 710 37.62 19.42 7.97
C GLY A 710 38.61 18.28 7.71
N TYR A 711 38.46 17.54 6.61
CA TYR A 711 39.28 16.36 6.30
C TYR A 711 40.79 16.66 6.32
N SER A 712 41.19 17.83 5.81
CA SER A 712 42.59 18.26 5.77
C SER A 712 43.16 18.45 7.19
N ASN A 713 42.37 19.00 8.12
CA ASN A 713 42.75 19.14 9.53
C ASN A 713 42.86 17.78 10.22
N MET A 714 41.98 16.82 9.89
CA MET A 714 42.10 15.44 10.37
C MET A 714 43.39 14.78 9.90
N THR A 715 43.75 14.88 8.60
CA THR A 715 45.04 14.33 8.10
C THR A 715 46.24 14.98 8.78
N LYS A 716 46.27 16.30 8.91
CA LYS A 716 47.36 17.02 9.63
C LYS A 716 47.45 16.60 11.09
N ARG A 717 46.33 16.38 11.77
CA ARG A 717 46.31 15.88 13.17
C ARG A 717 46.79 14.43 13.28
N LEU A 718 46.42 13.55 12.34
CA LEU A 718 46.94 12.17 12.26
C LEU A 718 48.44 12.14 11.93
N GLN A 719 48.95 13.16 11.25
CA GLN A 719 50.37 13.38 10.97
C GLN A 719 51.10 14.12 12.11
N GLY A 720 50.39 14.55 13.17
CA GLY A 720 50.95 15.23 14.34
C GLY A 720 51.22 16.73 14.16
N GLU A 721 50.77 17.34 13.06
CA GLU A 721 51.16 18.70 12.65
C GLU A 721 50.30 19.82 13.25
N THR A 722 49.02 19.58 13.58
CA THR A 722 48.10 20.63 14.07
C THR A 722 47.04 20.12 15.05
N SER A 723 46.69 20.96 16.04
CA SER A 723 45.43 20.88 16.78
C SER A 723 44.35 21.69 16.06
N GLY A 724 43.25 21.06 15.66
CA GLY A 724 42.12 21.72 15.03
C GLY A 724 40.90 20.80 14.94
N ALA A 725 39.72 21.43 14.91
CA ALA A 725 38.45 20.72 14.86
C ALA A 725 38.20 20.01 13.51
N PHE A 726 37.58 18.84 13.59
CA PHE A 726 37.09 18.03 12.48
C PHE A 726 35.58 17.79 12.67
N ARG A 727 34.82 17.66 11.58
CA ARG A 727 33.39 17.36 11.62
C ARG A 727 33.02 16.28 10.61
N PHE A 728 32.64 15.11 11.13
CA PHE A 728 32.05 14.04 10.34
C PHE A 728 30.52 14.10 10.44
N GLU A 729 29.83 14.09 9.30
CA GLU A 729 28.38 14.12 9.17
C GLU A 729 27.93 12.87 8.36
N MET A 730 27.74 11.73 9.04
CA MET A 730 27.18 10.54 8.39
C MET A 730 25.65 10.53 8.45
N HIS A 731 25.01 10.35 7.29
CA HIS A 731 23.57 10.17 7.16
C HIS A 731 23.26 8.90 6.37
N CYS A 732 23.16 7.76 7.05
CA CYS A 732 22.76 6.50 6.42
C CYS A 732 21.23 6.37 6.39
N VAL A 733 20.61 6.50 5.23
CA VAL A 733 19.14 6.51 4.98
C VAL A 733 18.68 5.12 4.46
N TYR A 734 18.92 4.07 5.25
CA TYR A 734 18.49 2.71 4.92
C TYR A 734 16.95 2.62 4.89
N ARG A 735 16.38 2.00 3.86
CA ARG A 735 14.93 1.89 3.61
C ARG A 735 14.15 3.22 3.61
N GLY A 736 14.86 4.37 3.48
CA GLY A 736 14.30 5.72 3.54
C GLY A 736 14.48 6.44 4.89
N TYR A 737 15.17 5.84 5.86
CA TYR A 737 15.21 6.30 7.25
C TYR A 737 16.64 6.30 7.80
N VAL A 738 16.93 7.25 8.69
CA VAL A 738 18.26 7.41 9.28
C VAL A 738 18.54 6.28 10.29
N ILE A 739 19.39 5.31 9.92
CA ILE A 739 19.92 4.32 10.86
C ILE A 739 20.91 4.98 11.83
N MET A 740 21.67 5.96 11.34
CA MET A 740 22.60 6.74 12.13
C MET A 740 22.74 8.14 11.53
N TYR A 741 22.46 9.15 12.35
CA TYR A 741 23.09 10.46 12.23
C TYR A 741 24.22 10.50 13.26
N LEU A 742 25.45 10.34 12.78
CA LEU A 742 26.63 10.51 13.62
C LEU A 742 27.21 11.89 13.32
N TYR A 743 27.04 12.78 14.30
CA TYR A 743 27.81 14.02 14.41
C TYR A 743 28.93 13.76 15.42
N PHE A 744 30.18 13.79 14.96
CA PHE A 744 31.35 13.78 15.84
C PHE A 744 31.98 15.17 15.88
N ASN A 745 32.22 15.65 17.10
CA ASN A 745 33.01 16.84 17.37
C ASN A 745 34.39 16.47 17.95
N GLU A 746 35.22 17.48 18.17
CA GLU A 746 36.61 17.33 18.60
C GLU A 746 36.81 16.57 19.92
N LYS A 747 35.83 16.60 20.83
CA LYS A 747 35.87 15.86 22.11
C LYS A 747 35.51 14.38 21.98
N ASP A 748 34.73 14.01 20.97
CA ASP A 748 34.22 12.63 20.84
C ASP A 748 35.32 11.67 20.35
N PHE A 749 36.34 12.19 19.66
CA PHE A 749 37.40 11.43 19.00
C PHE A 749 38.47 10.85 19.95
N GLU A 750 38.52 11.29 21.21
CA GLU A 750 39.41 10.69 22.22
C GLU A 750 38.89 9.33 22.73
N SER A 751 37.62 9.02 22.47
CA SER A 751 37.00 7.73 22.79
C SER A 751 37.43 6.64 21.82
N ASP A 752 38.01 5.55 22.32
CA ASP A 752 38.36 4.37 21.51
C ASP A 752 37.13 3.71 20.85
N LYS A 753 35.91 3.95 21.38
CA LYS A 753 34.66 3.52 20.74
C LYS A 753 34.40 4.25 19.42
N VAL A 754 34.75 5.53 19.31
CA VAL A 754 34.58 6.31 18.07
C VAL A 754 35.59 5.87 17.01
N LYS A 755 36.84 5.57 17.43
CA LYS A 755 37.84 4.95 16.55
C LYS A 755 37.35 3.59 16.03
N PHE A 756 36.77 2.74 16.89
CA PHE A 756 36.22 1.44 16.50
C PHE A 756 35.02 1.56 15.55
N VAL A 757 34.07 2.46 15.81
CA VAL A 757 32.92 2.73 14.93
C VAL A 757 33.38 3.26 13.57
N LEU A 758 34.35 4.18 13.53
CA LEU A 758 34.92 4.66 12.27
C LEU A 758 35.69 3.55 11.54
N LEU A 759 36.43 2.68 12.24
CA LEU A 759 37.09 1.53 11.63
C LEU A 759 36.09 0.56 11.00
N LEU A 760 35.01 0.24 11.71
CA LEU A 760 33.91 -0.60 11.24
C LEU A 760 33.21 0.00 10.02
N LEU A 761 32.89 1.29 10.06
CA LEU A 761 32.28 1.99 8.92
C LEU A 761 33.23 2.05 7.72
N PHE A 762 34.53 2.21 7.94
CA PHE A 762 35.54 2.16 6.88
C PHE A 762 35.68 0.74 6.31
N TYR A 763 35.67 -0.29 7.16
CA TYR A 763 35.69 -1.69 6.75
C TYR A 763 34.43 -2.10 5.98
N GLU A 764 33.24 -1.77 6.48
CA GLU A 764 31.94 -1.98 5.81
C GLU A 764 31.87 -1.23 4.48
N SER A 765 32.34 0.03 4.43
CA SER A 765 32.43 0.80 3.18
C SER A 765 33.36 0.14 2.17
N ILE A 766 34.52 -0.35 2.61
CA ILE A 766 35.47 -1.09 1.77
C ILE A 766 34.88 -2.44 1.35
N PHE A 767 34.17 -3.16 2.22
CA PHE A 767 33.48 -4.41 1.90
C PHE A 767 32.34 -4.20 0.91
N PHE A 768 31.61 -3.08 0.99
CA PHE A 768 30.65 -2.68 -0.05
C PHE A 768 31.36 -2.32 -1.37
N TYR A 769 32.52 -1.69 -1.32
CA TYR A 769 33.30 -1.32 -2.51
C TYR A 769 33.90 -2.53 -3.24
N PHE A 770 34.45 -3.50 -2.49
CA PHE A 770 35.08 -4.71 -3.04
C PHE A 770 34.09 -5.87 -3.24
N GLY A 771 33.12 -6.07 -2.35
CA GLY A 771 32.10 -7.10 -2.47
C GLY A 771 31.23 -6.91 -3.71
N ASN A 772 30.87 -5.66 -4.05
CA ASN A 772 30.18 -5.38 -5.31
C ASN A 772 31.09 -5.61 -6.55
N MET A 773 32.40 -5.34 -6.48
CA MET A 773 33.31 -5.72 -7.57
C MET A 773 33.42 -7.24 -7.77
N LEU A 774 33.34 -8.03 -6.70
CA LEU A 774 33.39 -9.49 -6.78
C LEU A 774 32.08 -10.07 -7.32
N CYS A 775 30.91 -9.58 -6.87
CA CYS A 775 29.63 -9.98 -7.44
C CYS A 775 29.50 -9.66 -8.94
N PHE A 776 30.10 -8.56 -9.41
CA PHE A 776 30.11 -8.18 -10.83
C PHE A 776 30.97 -9.08 -11.75
N ASN A 777 31.80 -9.97 -11.22
CA ASN A 777 32.54 -10.98 -12.00
C ASN A 777 31.88 -12.36 -12.00
N CYS A 778 30.77 -12.55 -11.27
CA CYS A 778 30.05 -13.83 -11.14
C CYS A 778 28.64 -13.81 -11.78
N PHE A 779 28.30 -12.78 -12.55
CA PHE A 779 26.98 -12.58 -13.18
C PHE A 779 27.10 -12.25 -14.68
#